data_AF-A0A2H1W1Y5-F1
#
_entry.id   AF-A0A2H1W1Y5-F1
#
_cell.length_a   1.000
_cell.length_b   1.000
_cell.length_c   1.000
_cell.angle_alpha   90.00
_cell.angle_beta   90.00
_cell.angle_gamma   90.00
#
_symmetry.space_group_name_H-M   'P 1'
#
loop_
_entity.id
_entity.type
_entity.pdbx_description
1 polymer ?
#
loop_
_entity_poly.entity_id
_entity_poly.type
_entity_poly.pdbx_seq_one_letter_code
_entity_poly.pdbx_strand_id
1 'polypeptide(L)'
;MESGSEAEHFGGKKMTPIFAKNGVLSGWLEHYCLVCDELFKTEEETLVHIFSSLHKSKLNKCGYLEKYKGHFIRKVNGIYFCEPCSLTFPVATKVDLHINELTHLDARSASIATPRRIDANTLAYDRFIISDDAWNGCLKDSCVLCSIEFEESDPQAHKSAHKISRDHVLNLLRSVVIRRSPLSEEQNIALYRKIDAKTNHCLTCNEIIRLDIRSHVEDVKHKKAVKLSEENKGVQVKADTSLNNGDASKSFHNINNDRGDKGINKIHLGGTVNGDTKKHVDKVKDGIKAPGAADENDTYFKNIDIRNYITDYKGKKWCVLCDCVLTNCQPEEHLRSEHHNTLMRLHKGKIEYVQQANRSANSNMDDNVDRYQENNINMNLINETAFCKKCSKNIDFDTDSIDKHIEEHKTAMKKPKINVPFLSGMKSSGSERTTLFTNPVLLTSAETKTDKPEPKVTKLQEFAKTHGFTRNSADNSYYCHACDRRLANDMVKLHVKNKTHIENITKTTSRTYEKTVTKQPLLEVVTVGELFDNNVEKELILIINDKYWLNAFGFFLLAEFRRKVFCQACNIDIPVENIVEHIIKDEHRDAVENCLVVTSMEDEFIREIKLNKYHCGYCNIVEEDWDDMVDHVNLPEHKSEKLKAEEKLRRYAKLHRIREVITMEQDENDQLMKAFLRKMNGLSRH
;
A
#
# COMPACT_ATOMS: atom_id res chain seq x y z
N MET A 1 -49.32 -13.25 -11.93
CA MET A 1 -48.87 -12.65 -10.66
C MET A 1 -47.41 -12.98 -10.53
N GLU A 2 -46.59 -12.06 -11.03
CA GLU A 2 -45.13 -12.14 -10.99
C GLU A 2 -44.67 -11.69 -9.61
N SER A 3 -43.75 -12.44 -9.01
CA SER A 3 -42.88 -11.93 -7.95
C SER A 3 -41.49 -12.49 -8.23
N GLY A 4 -40.67 -11.65 -8.85
CA GLY A 4 -39.25 -11.92 -9.07
C GLY A 4 -38.49 -11.96 -7.75
N SER A 5 -37.53 -12.86 -7.66
CA SER A 5 -36.45 -12.78 -6.68
C SER A 5 -35.15 -12.62 -7.45
N GLU A 6 -34.61 -11.41 -7.38
CA GLU A 6 -33.34 -11.01 -7.96
C GLU A 6 -32.19 -11.84 -7.38
N ALA A 7 -31.28 -12.23 -8.27
CA ALA A 7 -30.02 -12.86 -7.93
C ALA A 7 -29.00 -11.76 -7.62
N GLU A 8 -28.29 -11.88 -6.49
CA GLU A 8 -27.10 -11.08 -6.24
C GLU A 8 -25.80 -11.87 -6.38
N HIS A 9 -24.85 -11.13 -6.93
CA HIS A 9 -23.67 -11.55 -7.65
C HIS A 9 -22.50 -11.76 -6.68
N PHE A 10 -21.96 -12.98 -6.59
CA PHE A 10 -20.76 -13.26 -5.81
C PHE A 10 -19.50 -12.88 -6.59
N GLY A 11 -18.77 -11.88 -6.10
CA GLY A 11 -17.51 -11.44 -6.67
C GLY A 11 -16.43 -11.14 -5.63
N GLY A 12 -15.32 -11.89 -5.68
CA GLY A 12 -13.98 -11.37 -5.39
C GLY A 12 -13.39 -11.61 -4.00
N LYS A 13 -12.44 -12.56 -3.90
CA LYS A 13 -11.55 -12.81 -2.76
C LYS A 13 -10.75 -11.55 -2.36
N LYS A 14 -10.69 -11.20 -1.07
CA LYS A 14 -9.53 -10.50 -0.48
C LYS A 14 -9.27 -10.93 0.96
N MET A 15 -8.02 -10.71 1.36
CA MET A 15 -7.21 -11.50 2.28
C MET A 15 -7.45 -11.23 3.77
N THR A 16 -7.22 -12.28 4.56
CA THR A 16 -6.90 -12.30 5.99
C THR A 16 -5.77 -11.33 6.38
N PRO A 17 -5.80 -10.74 7.60
CA PRO A 17 -4.73 -9.90 8.12
C PRO A 17 -3.38 -10.59 7.97
N ILE A 18 -2.35 -9.87 7.54
CA ILE A 18 -1.00 -10.40 7.28
C ILE A 18 -0.47 -11.28 8.44
N PHE A 19 -0.84 -10.96 9.68
CA PHE A 19 -0.50 -11.71 10.88
C PHE A 19 -1.16 -13.09 10.96
N ALA A 20 -2.48 -13.18 10.72
CA ALA A 20 -3.19 -14.46 10.75
C ALA A 20 -2.59 -15.44 9.72
N LYS A 21 -2.28 -14.97 8.51
CA LYS A 21 -1.59 -15.78 7.48
C LYS A 21 -0.26 -16.37 7.93
N ASN A 22 0.43 -15.65 8.80
CA ASN A 22 1.70 -16.05 9.37
C ASN A 22 1.55 -16.77 10.73
N GLY A 23 0.34 -17.26 11.05
CA GLY A 23 0.09 -17.99 12.29
C GLY A 23 0.25 -17.13 13.54
N VAL A 24 0.06 -15.81 13.41
CA VAL A 24 0.08 -14.87 14.53
C VAL A 24 -1.35 -14.55 14.93
N LEU A 25 -1.66 -14.77 16.20
CA LEU A 25 -2.86 -14.23 16.84
C LEU A 25 -2.62 -12.75 17.10
N SER A 26 -3.24 -11.91 16.28
CA SER A 26 -3.35 -10.49 16.58
C SER A 26 -4.39 -10.30 17.67
N GLY A 27 -3.91 -10.02 18.87
CA GLY A 27 -4.70 -9.26 19.82
C GLY A 27 -4.78 -7.80 19.40
N TRP A 28 -5.48 -7.04 20.22
CA TRP A 28 -5.72 -5.62 19.97
C TRP A 28 -4.50 -4.75 20.28
N LEU A 29 -3.59 -5.28 21.08
CA LEU A 29 -2.45 -4.58 21.66
C LEU A 29 -1.17 -5.39 21.52
N GLU A 30 -1.29 -6.70 21.65
CA GLU A 30 -0.18 -7.63 21.60
C GLU A 30 -0.45 -8.64 20.50
N HIS A 31 0.63 -9.11 19.92
CA HIS A 31 0.62 -10.11 18.88
C HIS A 31 1.31 -11.35 19.40
N TYR A 32 0.68 -12.51 19.24
CA TYR A 32 1.25 -13.75 19.72
C TYR A 32 1.43 -14.73 18.56
N CYS A 33 2.68 -15.04 18.24
CA CYS A 33 3.01 -15.95 17.17
C CYS A 33 2.84 -17.41 17.64
N LEU A 34 1.80 -18.08 17.15
CA LEU A 34 1.53 -19.49 17.48
C LEU A 34 2.65 -20.42 17.02
N VAL A 35 3.30 -20.06 15.92
CA VAL A 35 4.35 -20.84 15.26
C VAL A 35 5.64 -20.83 16.08
N CYS A 36 5.98 -19.66 16.64
CA CYS A 36 7.22 -19.46 17.38
C CYS A 36 7.04 -19.51 18.91
N ASP A 37 5.80 -19.43 19.41
CA ASP A 37 5.47 -19.29 20.84
C ASP A 37 6.09 -18.01 21.45
N GLU A 38 5.98 -16.89 20.72
CA GLU A 38 6.57 -15.60 21.07
C GLU A 38 5.49 -14.49 21.10
N LEU A 39 5.57 -13.61 22.10
CA LEU A 39 4.68 -12.45 22.29
C LEU A 39 5.41 -11.16 21.90
N PHE A 40 4.73 -10.32 21.12
CA PHE A 40 5.22 -9.02 20.65
C PHE A 40 4.29 -7.92 21.12
N LYS A 41 4.86 -6.78 21.52
CA LYS A 41 4.09 -5.66 22.08
C LYS A 41 3.64 -4.67 21.03
N THR A 42 4.28 -4.66 19.86
CA THR A 42 3.93 -3.75 18.77
C THR A 42 3.79 -4.48 17.44
N GLU A 43 3.13 -3.80 16.50
CA GLU A 43 2.95 -4.31 15.15
C GLU A 43 4.30 -4.40 14.39
N GLU A 44 5.19 -3.43 14.60
CA GLU A 44 6.51 -3.37 13.99
C GLU A 44 7.40 -4.54 14.41
N GLU A 45 7.45 -4.85 15.71
CA GLU A 45 8.16 -6.03 16.24
C GLU A 45 7.63 -7.32 15.60
N THR A 46 6.31 -7.42 15.48
CA THR A 46 5.62 -8.56 14.87
C THR A 46 5.95 -8.70 13.39
N LEU A 47 5.98 -7.59 12.65
CA LEU A 47 6.35 -7.56 11.23
C LEU A 47 7.79 -8.04 11.04
N VAL A 48 8.74 -7.50 11.82
CA VAL A 48 10.14 -7.94 11.79
C VAL A 48 10.23 -9.44 12.07
N HIS A 49 9.47 -9.94 13.05
CA HIS A 49 9.42 -11.36 13.38
C HIS A 49 8.91 -12.22 12.21
N ILE A 50 7.75 -11.91 11.63
CA ILE A 50 7.16 -12.75 10.56
C ILE A 50 8.00 -12.75 9.28
N PHE A 51 8.79 -11.69 9.04
CA PHE A 51 9.69 -11.64 7.89
C PHE A 51 11.00 -12.41 8.10
N SER A 52 11.33 -12.78 9.34
CA SER A 52 12.53 -13.55 9.66
C SER A 52 12.54 -14.92 8.96
N SER A 53 13.72 -15.37 8.54
CA SER A 53 13.89 -16.68 7.90
C SER A 53 13.53 -17.84 8.85
N LEU A 54 13.78 -17.65 10.16
CA LEU A 54 13.44 -18.63 11.19
C LEU A 54 11.92 -18.83 11.29
N HIS A 55 11.15 -17.74 11.35
CA HIS A 55 9.68 -17.80 11.38
C HIS A 55 9.15 -18.51 10.12
N LYS A 56 9.57 -18.07 8.92
CA LYS A 56 9.12 -18.67 7.65
C LYS A 56 9.40 -20.17 7.57
N SER A 57 10.56 -20.62 8.04
CA SER A 57 10.91 -22.04 8.09
C SER A 57 9.99 -22.82 9.03
N LYS A 58 9.69 -22.30 10.23
CA LYS A 58 8.74 -22.92 11.16
C LYS A 58 7.30 -22.91 10.62
N LEU A 59 6.87 -21.81 9.99
CA LEU A 59 5.53 -21.65 9.41
C LEU A 59 5.31 -22.64 8.26
N ASN A 60 6.31 -22.85 7.40
CA ASN A 60 6.23 -23.82 6.29
C ASN A 60 6.09 -25.27 6.78
N LYS A 61 6.59 -25.59 7.97
CA LYS A 61 6.37 -26.89 8.62
C LYS A 61 4.95 -27.02 9.19
N CYS A 62 4.29 -25.90 9.47
CA CYS A 62 2.91 -25.82 9.94
C CYS A 62 1.92 -25.78 8.76
N GLY A 63 1.83 -26.89 8.03
CA GLY A 63 0.95 -27.04 6.88
C GLY A 63 -0.54 -26.90 7.22
N TYR A 64 -1.34 -26.54 6.21
CA TYR A 64 -2.80 -26.66 6.30
C TYR A 64 -3.19 -28.12 6.44
N LEU A 65 -4.21 -28.41 7.25
CA LEU A 65 -4.72 -29.78 7.37
C LEU A 65 -5.53 -30.11 6.11
N GLU A 66 -5.20 -31.20 5.41
CA GLU A 66 -5.77 -31.48 4.08
C GLU A 66 -7.32 -31.54 4.09
N LYS A 67 -7.92 -32.10 5.15
CA LYS A 67 -9.39 -32.12 5.37
C LYS A 67 -10.02 -30.71 5.40
N TYR A 68 -9.29 -29.69 5.87
CA TYR A 68 -9.80 -28.34 6.12
C TYR A 68 -9.09 -27.26 5.29
N LYS A 69 -8.32 -27.66 4.28
CA LYS A 69 -7.50 -26.75 3.47
C LYS A 69 -8.32 -25.65 2.80
N GLY A 70 -9.56 -25.96 2.39
CA GLY A 70 -10.50 -24.99 1.83
C GLY A 70 -11.06 -23.95 2.82
N HIS A 71 -10.83 -24.16 4.13
CA HIS A 71 -11.25 -23.28 5.23
C HIS A 71 -10.05 -22.57 5.89
N PHE A 72 -8.85 -22.69 5.31
CA PHE A 72 -7.61 -22.08 5.81
C PHE A 72 -7.28 -22.45 7.27
N ILE A 73 -7.48 -23.73 7.63
CA ILE A 73 -7.13 -24.25 8.97
C ILE A 73 -5.73 -24.87 8.97
N ARG A 74 -4.83 -24.35 9.81
CA ARG A 74 -3.49 -24.92 10.04
C ARG A 74 -3.43 -25.71 11.34
N LYS A 75 -2.53 -26.70 11.40
CA LYS A 75 -2.15 -27.33 12.67
C LYS A 75 -0.79 -26.79 13.11
N VAL A 76 -0.77 -26.04 14.20
CA VAL A 76 0.42 -25.38 14.75
C VAL A 76 0.61 -25.90 16.17
N ASN A 77 1.77 -26.46 16.52
CA ASN A 77 2.08 -26.91 17.90
C ASN A 77 0.96 -27.71 18.60
N GLY A 78 0.29 -28.60 17.84
CA GLY A 78 -0.79 -29.45 18.36
C GLY A 78 -2.18 -28.81 18.43
N ILE A 79 -2.31 -27.50 18.21
CA ILE A 79 -3.58 -26.78 18.11
C ILE A 79 -3.99 -26.55 16.66
N TYR A 80 -5.30 -26.41 16.42
CA TYR A 80 -5.86 -26.09 15.11
C TYR A 80 -6.17 -24.59 15.07
N PHE A 81 -5.63 -23.88 14.09
CA PHE A 81 -5.77 -22.44 13.96
C PHE A 81 -6.55 -22.08 12.70
N CYS A 82 -7.63 -21.32 12.86
CA CYS A 82 -8.48 -20.80 11.80
C CYS A 82 -8.02 -19.41 11.40
N GLU A 83 -7.41 -19.29 10.22
CA GLU A 83 -6.87 -18.03 9.71
C GLU A 83 -7.93 -16.93 9.51
N PRO A 84 -9.13 -17.21 8.92
CA PRO A 84 -10.14 -16.17 8.68
C PRO A 84 -10.74 -15.59 9.96
N CYS A 85 -10.86 -16.41 11.01
CA CYS A 85 -11.50 -16.01 12.25
C CYS A 85 -10.50 -15.63 13.35
N SER A 86 -9.20 -15.84 13.13
CA SER A 86 -8.15 -15.74 14.16
C SER A 86 -8.46 -16.56 15.43
N LEU A 87 -9.08 -17.74 15.27
CA LEU A 87 -9.49 -18.62 16.38
C LEU A 87 -8.62 -19.88 16.48
N THR A 88 -8.41 -20.37 17.70
CA THR A 88 -7.70 -21.63 17.96
C THR A 88 -8.64 -22.68 18.56
N PHE A 89 -8.44 -23.94 18.17
CA PHE A 89 -9.20 -25.09 18.63
C PHE A 89 -8.25 -26.19 19.13
N PRO A 90 -8.53 -26.81 20.28
CA PRO A 90 -7.68 -27.87 20.82
C PRO A 90 -7.87 -29.21 20.10
N VAL A 91 -9.00 -29.43 19.44
CA VAL A 91 -9.36 -30.70 18.78
C VAL A 91 -10.09 -30.48 17.46
N ALA A 92 -9.92 -31.40 16.51
CA ALA A 92 -10.48 -31.31 15.17
C ALA A 92 -12.03 -31.28 15.14
N THR A 93 -12.69 -31.98 16.06
CA THR A 93 -14.16 -31.98 16.14
C THR A 93 -14.75 -30.59 16.39
N LYS A 94 -14.03 -29.71 17.10
CA LYS A 94 -14.45 -28.31 17.28
C LYS A 94 -14.26 -27.48 16.01
N VAL A 95 -13.28 -27.83 15.17
CA VAL A 95 -13.12 -27.22 13.84
C VAL A 95 -14.30 -27.58 12.96
N ASP A 96 -14.73 -28.85 12.96
CA ASP A 96 -15.91 -29.30 12.20
C ASP A 96 -17.18 -28.53 12.56
N LEU A 97 -17.36 -28.18 13.84
CA LEU A 97 -18.48 -27.34 14.27
C LEU A 97 -18.30 -25.88 13.79
N HIS A 98 -17.11 -25.31 14.02
CA HIS A 98 -16.82 -23.92 13.70
C HIS A 98 -16.97 -23.58 12.21
N ILE A 99 -16.48 -24.44 11.31
CA ILE A 99 -16.49 -24.13 9.87
C ILE A 99 -17.90 -24.07 9.26
N ASN A 100 -18.90 -24.57 9.99
CA ASN A 100 -20.32 -24.52 9.63
C ASN A 100 -21.05 -23.34 10.30
N GLU A 101 -20.40 -22.61 11.21
CA GLU A 101 -20.99 -21.43 11.85
C GLU A 101 -21.13 -20.29 10.84
N LEU A 102 -22.26 -19.58 10.90
CA LEU A 102 -22.51 -18.41 10.04
C LEU A 102 -21.39 -17.36 10.19
N THR A 103 -20.86 -17.19 11.40
CA THR A 103 -19.74 -16.29 11.69
C THR A 103 -18.44 -16.69 10.99
N HIS A 104 -18.17 -17.98 10.79
CA HIS A 104 -17.03 -18.43 9.99
C HIS A 104 -17.25 -18.13 8.51
N LEU A 105 -18.46 -18.40 8.01
CA LEU A 105 -18.85 -18.08 6.65
C LEU A 105 -18.78 -16.57 6.39
N ASP A 106 -19.22 -15.75 7.35
CA ASP A 106 -19.18 -14.30 7.30
C ASP A 106 -17.75 -13.77 7.45
N ALA A 107 -16.95 -14.27 8.39
CA ALA A 107 -15.54 -13.87 8.54
C ALA A 107 -14.68 -14.30 7.33
N ARG A 108 -15.07 -15.38 6.65
CA ARG A 108 -14.53 -15.78 5.36
C ARG A 108 -14.94 -14.82 4.23
N SER A 109 -16.02 -14.07 4.41
CA SER A 109 -16.66 -13.21 3.39
C SER A 109 -16.53 -11.70 3.64
N ALA A 110 -16.31 -11.23 4.87
CA ALA A 110 -16.53 -9.84 5.28
C ALA A 110 -15.49 -9.30 6.29
N SER A 111 -15.23 -7.99 6.17
CA SER A 111 -14.33 -7.15 6.97
C SER A 111 -14.95 -6.78 8.33
N ILE A 112 -14.31 -7.15 9.45
CA ILE A 112 -14.79 -6.82 10.81
C ILE A 112 -14.11 -5.54 11.31
N ALA A 113 -14.88 -4.62 11.88
CA ALA A 113 -14.41 -3.38 12.50
C ALA A 113 -13.44 -3.67 13.67
N THR A 114 -12.27 -3.02 13.65
CA THR A 114 -11.20 -3.22 14.63
C THR A 114 -11.15 -2.08 15.66
N PRO A 115 -11.28 -2.34 16.97
CA PRO A 115 -10.96 -1.38 18.02
C PRO A 115 -9.52 -0.88 17.94
N ARG A 116 -9.36 0.37 18.36
CA ARG A 116 -8.13 1.15 18.29
C ARG A 116 -7.86 1.77 19.66
N ARG A 117 -6.63 1.68 20.16
CA ARG A 117 -6.23 2.36 21.40
C ARG A 117 -6.17 3.89 21.16
N ILE A 118 -6.80 4.67 22.05
CA ILE A 118 -6.73 6.15 22.01
C ILE A 118 -5.58 6.61 22.91
N ASP A 119 -5.46 6.04 24.12
CA ASP A 119 -4.40 6.34 25.08
C ASP A 119 -4.03 5.10 25.94
N ALA A 120 -3.17 5.27 26.95
CA ALA A 120 -2.73 4.18 27.83
C ALA A 120 -3.86 3.48 28.62
N ASN A 121 -5.01 4.15 28.79
CA ASN A 121 -6.12 3.70 29.62
C ASN A 121 -7.47 3.59 28.89
N THR A 122 -7.55 3.94 27.59
CA THR A 122 -8.80 3.92 26.82
C THR A 122 -8.65 3.34 25.41
N LEU A 123 -9.69 2.62 24.98
CA LEU A 123 -9.82 2.01 23.66
C LEU A 123 -11.10 2.51 22.99
N ALA A 124 -11.02 2.86 21.71
CA ALA A 124 -12.17 3.10 20.85
C ALA A 124 -12.63 1.79 20.20
N TYR A 125 -13.91 1.44 20.33
CA TYR A 125 -14.56 0.40 19.52
C TYR A 125 -15.71 1.04 18.75
N ASP A 126 -15.53 1.26 17.45
CA ASP A 126 -16.46 2.07 16.64
C ASP A 126 -16.75 3.42 17.32
N ARG A 127 -17.99 3.64 17.80
CA ARG A 127 -18.36 4.88 18.47
C ARG A 127 -18.14 4.88 19.99
N PHE A 128 -17.75 3.77 20.59
CA PHE A 128 -17.65 3.62 22.04
C PHE A 128 -16.22 3.85 22.54
N ILE A 129 -16.10 4.51 23.70
CA ILE A 129 -14.85 4.57 24.46
C ILE A 129 -14.96 3.55 25.59
N ILE A 130 -14.04 2.60 25.62
CA ILE A 130 -13.96 1.49 26.56
C ILE A 130 -12.71 1.71 27.41
N SER A 131 -12.82 1.64 28.74
CA SER A 131 -11.63 1.71 29.59
C SER A 131 -10.76 0.47 29.42
N ASP A 132 -9.45 0.61 29.63
CA ASP A 132 -8.49 -0.50 29.55
C ASP A 132 -8.88 -1.64 30.50
N ASP A 133 -9.39 -1.30 31.67
CA ASP A 133 -9.94 -2.24 32.64
C ASP A 133 -11.15 -2.99 32.11
N ALA A 134 -12.13 -2.28 31.53
CA ALA A 134 -13.31 -2.90 30.94
C ALA A 134 -12.94 -3.81 29.77
N TRP A 135 -12.03 -3.36 28.91
CA TRP A 135 -11.55 -4.16 27.79
C TRP A 135 -10.92 -5.48 28.25
N ASN A 136 -10.04 -5.39 29.25
CA ASN A 136 -9.37 -6.53 29.87
C ASN A 136 -10.28 -7.38 30.75
N GLY A 137 -11.55 -7.02 30.97
CA GLY A 137 -12.39 -7.77 31.90
C GLY A 137 -11.94 -7.65 33.35
N CYS A 138 -11.20 -6.61 33.71
CA CYS A 138 -10.79 -6.36 35.09
C CYS A 138 -11.77 -5.40 35.77
N LEU A 139 -12.52 -5.92 36.75
CA LEU A 139 -13.33 -5.14 37.67
C LEU A 139 -12.44 -4.48 38.74
N LYS A 140 -13.06 -3.95 39.80
CA LYS A 140 -12.35 -3.28 40.90
C LYS A 140 -11.42 -4.24 41.66
N ASP A 141 -11.89 -5.46 41.91
CA ASP A 141 -11.30 -6.44 42.82
C ASP A 141 -11.07 -7.81 42.16
N SER A 142 -11.45 -7.98 40.89
CA SER A 142 -11.39 -9.27 40.22
C SER A 142 -11.28 -9.15 38.70
N CYS A 143 -10.81 -10.21 38.05
CA CYS A 143 -10.86 -10.38 36.60
C CYS A 143 -11.95 -11.37 36.22
N VAL A 144 -12.93 -10.94 35.43
CA VAL A 144 -14.07 -11.77 35.02
C VAL A 144 -13.72 -12.79 33.94
N LEU A 145 -12.62 -12.56 33.21
CA LEU A 145 -12.12 -13.50 32.20
C LEU A 145 -11.39 -14.69 32.82
N CYS A 146 -10.67 -14.42 33.91
CA CYS A 146 -9.79 -15.39 34.55
C CYS A 146 -10.37 -15.94 35.85
N SER A 147 -11.42 -15.32 36.39
CA SER A 147 -11.98 -15.62 37.72
C SER A 147 -10.92 -15.54 38.83
N ILE A 148 -10.05 -14.51 38.76
CA ILE A 148 -9.00 -14.25 39.74
C ILE A 148 -9.36 -13.00 40.53
N GLU A 149 -9.28 -13.07 41.86
CA GLU A 149 -9.41 -11.93 42.76
C GLU A 149 -8.06 -11.24 42.96
N PHE A 150 -8.04 -9.91 42.99
CA PHE A 150 -6.84 -9.13 43.20
C PHE A 150 -6.61 -8.90 44.70
N GLU A 151 -5.41 -9.20 45.18
CA GLU A 151 -4.97 -8.93 46.56
C GLU A 151 -5.21 -7.47 46.99
N GLU A 152 -5.77 -7.28 48.18
CA GLU A 152 -6.14 -5.96 48.71
C GLU A 152 -4.94 -5.04 49.02
N SER A 153 -3.75 -5.61 49.26
CA SER A 153 -2.57 -4.84 49.64
C SER A 153 -2.00 -3.99 48.51
N ASP A 154 -2.12 -4.45 47.26
CA ASP A 154 -1.79 -3.66 46.06
C ASP A 154 -2.59 -4.16 44.83
N PRO A 155 -3.88 -3.80 44.75
CA PRO A 155 -4.74 -4.27 43.68
C PRO A 155 -4.27 -3.80 42.30
N GLN A 156 -3.59 -2.64 42.22
CA GLN A 156 -3.21 -2.05 40.94
C GLN A 156 -1.95 -2.71 40.35
N ALA A 157 -0.95 -3.01 41.18
CA ALA A 157 0.23 -3.75 40.71
C ALA A 157 -0.15 -5.17 40.30
N HIS A 158 -0.98 -5.85 41.10
CA HIS A 158 -1.44 -7.20 40.78
C HIS A 158 -2.29 -7.20 39.49
N LYS A 159 -3.21 -6.24 39.34
CA LYS A 159 -3.99 -6.06 38.11
C LYS A 159 -3.12 -5.84 36.88
N SER A 160 -2.07 -5.02 36.99
CA SER A 160 -1.16 -4.73 35.88
C SER A 160 -0.33 -5.95 35.48
N ALA A 161 0.18 -6.71 36.45
CA ALA A 161 0.87 -7.97 36.20
C ALA A 161 -0.07 -9.04 35.63
N HIS A 162 -1.32 -9.08 36.08
CA HIS A 162 -2.32 -10.01 35.60
C HIS A 162 -2.67 -9.77 34.12
N LYS A 163 -2.85 -8.51 33.70
CA LYS A 163 -3.19 -8.13 32.33
C LYS A 163 -2.20 -8.63 31.28
N ILE A 164 -0.91 -8.73 31.63
CA ILE A 164 0.16 -9.22 30.75
C ILE A 164 0.43 -10.72 30.91
N SER A 165 -0.28 -11.40 31.82
CA SER A 165 -0.10 -12.84 32.01
C SER A 165 -0.61 -13.62 30.79
N ARG A 166 0.10 -14.69 30.42
CA ARG A 166 -0.24 -15.54 29.26
C ARG A 166 -1.68 -16.03 29.31
N ASP A 167 -2.14 -16.50 30.47
CA ASP A 167 -3.48 -17.05 30.63
C ASP A 167 -4.56 -15.98 30.44
N HIS A 168 -4.31 -14.77 30.95
CA HIS A 168 -5.22 -13.64 30.75
C HIS A 168 -5.32 -13.25 29.29
N VAL A 169 -4.20 -13.06 28.60
CA VAL A 169 -4.17 -12.69 27.18
C VAL A 169 -4.90 -13.74 26.34
N LEU A 170 -4.67 -15.04 26.60
CA LEU A 170 -5.38 -16.11 25.90
C LEU A 170 -6.89 -16.09 26.17
N ASN A 171 -7.32 -15.86 27.42
CA ASN A 171 -8.74 -15.74 27.77
C ASN A 171 -9.39 -14.50 27.13
N LEU A 172 -8.67 -13.38 27.11
CA LEU A 172 -9.08 -12.14 26.45
C LEU A 172 -9.27 -12.35 24.94
N LEU A 173 -8.32 -12.99 24.26
CA LEU A 173 -8.41 -13.29 22.83
C LEU A 173 -9.55 -14.25 22.49
N ARG A 174 -9.82 -15.24 23.36
CA ARG A 174 -10.91 -16.21 23.17
C ARG A 174 -12.30 -15.60 23.38
N SER A 175 -12.36 -14.51 24.12
CA SER A 175 -13.62 -13.95 24.58
C SER A 175 -14.25 -13.03 23.53
N VAL A 176 -15.41 -13.45 23.01
CA VAL A 176 -16.12 -12.77 21.93
C VAL A 176 -16.81 -11.50 22.44
N VAL A 177 -16.50 -10.37 21.82
CA VAL A 177 -17.22 -9.11 22.01
C VAL A 177 -18.42 -9.09 21.07
N ILE A 178 -19.61 -8.92 21.64
CA ILE A 178 -20.88 -8.89 20.92
C ILE A 178 -21.39 -7.45 20.96
N ARG A 179 -21.70 -6.94 19.77
CA ARG A 179 -22.44 -5.69 19.59
C ARG A 179 -23.89 -6.03 19.32
N ARG A 180 -24.81 -5.58 20.17
CA ARG A 180 -26.25 -5.79 19.95
C ARG A 180 -27.03 -4.51 20.18
N SER A 181 -27.94 -4.21 19.26
CA SER A 181 -29.04 -3.27 19.49
C SER A 181 -30.28 -4.08 19.92
N PRO A 182 -30.67 -4.09 21.20
CA PRO A 182 -31.90 -4.74 21.65
C PRO A 182 -33.20 -4.21 21.02
N LEU A 183 -33.16 -2.99 20.46
CA LEU A 183 -34.29 -2.26 19.86
C LEU A 183 -33.93 -1.79 18.44
N SER A 184 -34.94 -1.56 17.59
CA SER A 184 -34.81 -1.03 16.22
C SER A 184 -34.30 0.41 16.16
N GLU A 185 -34.07 1.05 17.30
CA GLU A 185 -33.51 2.40 17.40
C GLU A 185 -31.99 2.32 17.61
N GLU A 186 -31.23 2.93 16.70
CA GLU A 186 -29.76 2.96 16.69
C GLU A 186 -29.13 3.58 17.95
N GLN A 187 -29.91 4.17 18.85
CA GLN A 187 -29.43 4.91 20.02
C GLN A 187 -29.13 4.03 21.24
N ASN A 188 -29.50 2.75 21.23
CA ASN A 188 -29.41 1.86 22.40
C ASN A 188 -28.51 0.64 22.15
N ILE A 189 -27.30 0.85 21.64
CA ILE A 189 -26.34 -0.23 21.38
C ILE A 189 -25.50 -0.50 22.63
N ALA A 190 -25.44 -1.77 23.08
CA ALA A 190 -24.48 -2.21 24.08
C ALA A 190 -23.34 -3.03 23.45
N LEU A 191 -22.14 -2.79 23.95
CA LEU A 191 -20.99 -3.67 23.78
C LEU A 191 -20.84 -4.53 25.02
N TYR A 192 -20.91 -5.84 24.84
CA TYR A 192 -20.75 -6.78 25.94
C TYR A 192 -20.01 -8.04 25.49
N ARG A 193 -19.53 -8.77 26.48
CA ARG A 193 -18.87 -10.05 26.34
C ARG A 193 -19.63 -11.08 27.14
N LYS A 194 -19.85 -12.27 26.57
CA LYS A 194 -20.46 -13.37 27.31
C LYS A 194 -19.40 -14.03 28.20
N ILE A 195 -19.66 -14.11 29.51
CA ILE A 195 -18.75 -14.74 30.48
C ILE A 195 -19.16 -16.20 30.66
N ASP A 196 -20.45 -16.44 30.94
CA ASP A 196 -21.03 -17.78 31.03
C ASP A 196 -22.45 -17.82 30.42
N ALA A 197 -23.20 -18.89 30.66
CA ALA A 197 -24.55 -19.05 30.11
C ALA A 197 -25.57 -17.99 30.61
N LYS A 198 -25.34 -17.42 31.80
CA LYS A 198 -26.23 -16.52 32.53
C LYS A 198 -25.65 -15.13 32.75
N THR A 199 -24.34 -14.95 32.59
CA THR A 199 -23.68 -13.67 32.87
C THR A 199 -22.99 -13.08 31.65
N ASN A 200 -23.14 -11.77 31.51
CA ASN A 200 -22.49 -10.96 30.48
C ASN A 200 -21.70 -9.83 31.15
N HIS A 201 -20.57 -9.44 30.59
CA HIS A 201 -19.78 -8.30 31.02
C HIS A 201 -20.01 -7.14 30.05
N CYS A 202 -20.57 -6.02 30.51
CA CYS A 202 -20.72 -4.85 29.67
C CYS A 202 -19.44 -4.03 29.64
N LEU A 203 -18.90 -3.83 28.43
CA LEU A 203 -17.66 -3.08 28.24
C LEU A 203 -17.86 -1.57 28.38
N THR A 204 -19.08 -1.08 28.21
CA THR A 204 -19.39 0.35 28.30
C THR A 204 -19.41 0.86 29.74
N CYS A 205 -19.97 0.09 30.68
CA CYS A 205 -20.03 0.46 32.10
C CYS A 205 -19.07 -0.33 32.99
N ASN A 206 -18.39 -1.35 32.46
CA ASN A 206 -17.54 -2.28 33.20
C ASN A 206 -18.29 -3.05 34.32
N GLU A 207 -19.51 -3.52 34.06
CA GLU A 207 -20.35 -4.23 35.04
C GLU A 207 -20.74 -5.63 34.56
N ILE A 208 -20.93 -6.56 35.50
CA ILE A 208 -21.47 -7.90 35.24
C ILE A 208 -23.00 -7.88 35.31
N ILE A 209 -23.62 -8.30 34.22
CA ILE A 209 -25.06 -8.38 34.01
C ILE A 209 -25.49 -9.84 34.12
N ARG A 210 -26.35 -10.15 35.10
CA ARG A 210 -26.94 -11.49 35.31
C ARG A 210 -28.29 -11.71 34.61
N LEU A 211 -28.87 -10.66 34.03
CA LEU A 211 -30.23 -10.61 33.48
C LEU A 211 -30.23 -10.29 31.97
N ASP A 212 -31.44 -10.22 31.39
CA ASP A 212 -31.66 -9.76 30.01
C ASP A 212 -30.93 -8.44 29.75
N ILE A 213 -30.02 -8.45 28.78
CA ILE A 213 -29.22 -7.30 28.35
C ILE A 213 -30.13 -6.09 28.04
N ARG A 214 -31.37 -6.32 27.60
CA ARG A 214 -32.37 -5.26 27.39
C ARG A 214 -32.56 -4.38 28.62
N SER A 215 -32.80 -5.00 29.78
CA SER A 215 -33.03 -4.27 31.03
C SER A 215 -31.82 -3.44 31.44
N HIS A 216 -30.60 -3.93 31.18
CA HIS A 216 -29.37 -3.19 31.45
C HIS A 216 -29.18 -1.99 30.51
N VAL A 217 -29.44 -2.16 29.21
CA VAL A 217 -29.31 -1.07 28.22
C VAL A 217 -30.29 0.06 28.53
N GLU A 218 -31.45 -0.26 29.08
CA GLU A 218 -32.44 0.74 29.50
C GLU A 218 -32.09 1.44 30.81
N ASP A 219 -31.17 0.88 31.60
CA ASP A 219 -30.74 1.41 32.89
C ASP A 219 -30.11 2.81 32.75
N VAL A 220 -30.44 3.68 33.69
CA VAL A 220 -29.99 5.08 33.69
C VAL A 220 -28.47 5.18 33.76
N LYS A 221 -27.78 4.25 34.46
CA LYS A 221 -26.32 4.22 34.53
C LYS A 221 -25.70 3.86 33.18
N HIS A 222 -26.25 2.87 32.49
CA HIS A 222 -25.75 2.49 31.16
C HIS A 222 -25.92 3.64 30.17
N LYS A 223 -27.14 4.21 30.09
CA LYS A 223 -27.42 5.38 29.23
C LYS A 223 -26.51 6.56 29.54
N LYS A 224 -26.21 6.81 30.82
CA LYS A 224 -25.27 7.85 31.23
C LYS A 224 -23.84 7.52 30.80
N ALA A 225 -23.39 6.27 30.93
CA ALA A 225 -22.07 5.84 30.48
C ALA A 225 -21.90 5.98 28.95
N VAL A 226 -22.93 5.63 28.18
CA VAL A 226 -22.97 5.84 26.72
C VAL A 226 -22.88 7.34 26.40
N LYS A 227 -23.72 8.17 27.02
CA LYS A 227 -23.68 9.63 26.81
C LYS A 227 -22.33 10.24 27.19
N LEU A 228 -21.74 9.84 28.31
CA LEU A 228 -20.39 10.26 28.70
C LEU A 228 -19.34 9.89 27.64
N SER A 229 -19.46 8.70 27.03
CA SER A 229 -18.56 8.30 25.94
C SER A 229 -18.74 9.14 24.67
N GLU A 230 -19.95 9.65 24.41
CA GLU A 230 -20.26 10.54 23.30
C GLU A 230 -19.85 12.00 23.59
N GLU A 231 -20.07 12.48 24.81
CA GLU A 231 -19.70 13.82 25.26
C GLU A 231 -18.18 13.99 25.38
N ASN A 232 -17.47 12.96 25.85
CA ASN A 232 -16.01 12.98 25.93
C ASN A 232 -15.35 13.04 24.54
N LYS A 233 -16.01 12.54 23.49
CA LYS A 233 -15.57 12.81 22.11
C LYS A 233 -15.68 14.29 21.74
N GLY A 234 -16.69 14.98 22.27
CA GLY A 234 -16.88 16.42 22.06
C GLY A 234 -15.93 17.28 22.90
N VAL A 235 -15.60 16.86 24.12
CA VAL A 235 -14.71 17.59 25.04
C VAL A 235 -13.24 17.36 24.71
N GLN A 236 -12.80 16.15 24.34
CA GLN A 236 -11.44 15.98 23.79
C GLN A 236 -11.24 16.82 22.52
N VAL A 237 -12.28 16.98 21.69
CA VAL A 237 -12.22 17.85 20.51
C VAL A 237 -12.26 19.36 20.86
N LYS A 238 -12.70 19.76 22.06
CA LYS A 238 -12.83 21.18 22.48
C LYS A 238 -11.79 21.66 23.50
N ALA A 239 -11.29 20.80 24.38
CA ALA A 239 -10.21 21.13 25.32
C ALA A 239 -8.92 21.49 24.58
N ASP A 240 -8.72 20.88 23.41
CA ASP A 240 -7.62 21.20 22.49
C ASP A 240 -7.81 22.55 21.77
N THR A 241 -9.01 23.17 21.86
CA THR A 241 -9.31 24.47 21.21
C THR A 241 -9.32 25.66 22.20
N SER A 242 -9.34 25.44 23.52
CA SER A 242 -9.60 26.50 24.51
C SER A 242 -8.40 26.93 25.38
N LEU A 243 -7.17 26.52 25.08
CA LEU A 243 -5.97 27.03 25.77
C LEU A 243 -5.37 28.32 25.18
N ASN A 244 -5.98 28.90 24.14
CA ASN A 244 -5.60 30.20 23.58
C ASN A 244 -6.71 31.22 23.81
N ASN A 245 -6.77 31.80 25.02
CA ASN A 245 -7.05 33.22 25.27
C ASN A 245 -7.27 33.48 26.77
N GLY A 246 -6.30 34.13 27.41
CA GLY A 246 -6.39 34.61 28.78
C GLY A 246 -5.26 35.61 29.06
N ASP A 247 -5.53 36.87 28.75
CA ASP A 247 -4.63 38.02 28.87
C ASP A 247 -4.30 38.39 30.32
N ALA A 248 -3.07 38.83 30.55
CA ALA A 248 -2.52 39.17 31.87
C ALA A 248 -2.71 40.65 32.22
N SER A 249 -2.94 40.98 33.51
CA SER A 249 -2.14 41.98 34.24
C SER A 249 -2.56 42.27 35.70
N LYS A 250 -1.57 42.05 36.59
CA LYS A 250 -1.06 42.90 37.70
C LYS A 250 -1.88 43.14 38.98
N SER A 251 -1.29 42.75 40.12
CA SER A 251 -1.05 43.64 41.28
C SER A 251 0.00 43.04 42.25
N PHE A 252 0.93 43.87 42.70
CA PHE A 252 1.99 43.60 43.69
C PHE A 252 1.49 43.90 45.12
N HIS A 253 1.88 43.10 46.14
CA HIS A 253 2.48 43.61 47.37
C HIS A 253 3.11 42.53 48.29
N ASN A 254 4.20 42.97 48.94
CA ASN A 254 5.05 42.32 49.95
C ASN A 254 4.32 41.75 51.18
N ILE A 255 4.94 40.78 51.87
CA ILE A 255 5.40 40.86 53.28
C ILE A 255 6.40 39.72 53.58
N ASN A 256 7.43 40.07 54.36
CA ASN A 256 8.57 39.28 54.83
C ASN A 256 8.28 38.42 56.08
N ASN A 257 9.27 37.56 56.38
CA ASN A 257 9.62 36.89 57.67
C ASN A 257 8.74 35.68 58.05
N ASP A 258 9.21 34.59 58.69
CA ASP A 258 10.36 34.43 59.57
C ASP A 258 10.73 32.92 59.75
N ARG A 259 11.90 32.72 60.36
CA ARG A 259 12.65 31.52 60.85
C ARG A 259 11.91 30.24 61.27
N GLY A 260 12.64 29.12 61.20
CA GLY A 260 12.39 27.94 62.04
C GLY A 260 13.34 26.75 61.84
N ASP A 261 14.51 26.81 62.46
CA ASP A 261 15.51 25.74 62.64
C ASP A 261 15.08 24.69 63.70
N LYS A 262 15.81 23.55 63.79
CA LYS A 262 15.73 22.36 64.69
C LYS A 262 15.12 21.11 64.04
N GLY A 263 15.65 19.90 64.14
CA GLY A 263 16.81 19.36 64.85
C GLY A 263 16.74 17.82 64.90
N ILE A 264 17.89 17.17 64.79
CA ILE A 264 18.36 15.95 65.49
C ILE A 264 17.36 14.79 65.69
N ASN A 265 17.64 13.62 65.09
CA ASN A 265 17.92 12.42 65.90
C ASN A 265 18.67 11.31 65.14
N LYS A 266 19.65 10.77 65.87
CA LYS A 266 20.63 9.75 65.52
C LYS A 266 20.29 8.55 66.40
N ILE A 267 20.05 7.36 65.84
CA ILE A 267 20.06 6.11 66.60
C ILE A 267 21.03 5.14 65.93
N HIS A 268 21.96 4.68 66.76
CA HIS A 268 23.02 3.72 66.50
C HIS A 268 22.72 2.53 67.42
N LEU A 269 22.94 1.30 66.93
CA LEU A 269 23.18 0.01 67.63
C LEU A 269 23.07 -1.05 66.51
N GLY A 270 24.06 -1.84 66.12
CA GLY A 270 25.17 -2.43 66.88
C GLY A 270 24.94 -3.95 66.92
N GLY A 271 25.81 -4.75 66.28
CA GLY A 271 25.70 -6.21 66.31
C GLY A 271 26.62 -6.94 65.33
N THR A 272 27.91 -7.01 65.66
CA THR A 272 28.94 -7.90 65.08
C THR A 272 28.81 -9.35 65.57
N VAL A 273 29.03 -10.36 64.71
CA VAL A 273 29.65 -11.64 65.09
C VAL A 273 30.57 -12.13 63.97
N ASN A 274 31.78 -12.53 64.38
CA ASN A 274 32.94 -13.01 63.61
C ASN A 274 32.77 -14.41 62.98
N GLY A 275 33.65 -14.71 62.02
CA GLY A 275 33.96 -16.09 61.62
C GLY A 275 34.99 -16.22 60.50
N ASP A 276 36.27 -16.02 60.82
CA ASP A 276 37.44 -16.33 59.97
C ASP A 276 37.63 -17.83 59.72
N THR A 277 38.12 -18.24 58.53
CA THR A 277 39.18 -19.27 58.43
C THR A 277 39.95 -19.24 57.09
N LYS A 278 41.14 -18.64 57.17
CA LYS A 278 42.47 -18.93 56.57
C LYS A 278 42.67 -19.96 55.41
N LYS A 279 43.45 -19.44 54.43
CA LYS A 279 44.73 -19.95 53.82
C LYS A 279 44.74 -21.19 52.92
N HIS A 280 45.27 -21.04 51.69
CA HIS A 280 46.68 -21.38 51.40
C HIS A 280 47.18 -20.79 50.06
N VAL A 281 48.49 -20.63 50.00
CA VAL A 281 49.35 -19.99 48.98
C VAL A 281 50.03 -21.09 48.15
N ASP A 282 50.20 -20.92 46.82
CA ASP A 282 51.51 -20.76 46.15
C ASP A 282 51.46 -20.73 44.61
N LYS A 283 52.38 -19.93 44.05
CA LYS A 283 52.75 -19.79 42.63
C LYS A 283 53.80 -20.85 42.25
N VAL A 284 53.92 -21.15 40.94
CA VAL A 284 55.15 -20.98 40.09
C VAL A 284 55.16 -21.93 38.86
N LYS A 285 55.03 -21.29 37.68
CA LYS A 285 55.78 -21.35 36.39
C LYS A 285 55.87 -22.56 35.43
N ASP A 286 55.95 -22.10 34.16
CA ASP A 286 56.51 -22.64 32.90
C ASP A 286 55.69 -23.72 32.17
N GLY A 287 55.40 -23.65 30.87
CA GLY A 287 55.82 -22.76 29.78
C GLY A 287 55.92 -23.58 28.49
N ILE A 288 54.96 -23.47 27.57
CA ILE A 288 55.10 -23.93 26.18
C ILE A 288 54.48 -22.88 25.24
N LYS A 289 55.32 -22.35 24.34
CA LYS A 289 54.97 -21.42 23.26
C LYS A 289 54.41 -22.18 22.06
N ALA A 290 53.36 -21.65 21.45
CA ALA A 290 53.02 -21.85 20.04
C ALA A 290 52.61 -20.48 19.45
N PRO A 291 52.88 -20.21 18.16
CA PRO A 291 52.79 -18.88 17.57
C PRO A 291 51.32 -18.47 17.34
N GLY A 292 50.98 -17.26 17.78
CA GLY A 292 49.68 -16.64 17.54
C GLY A 292 49.48 -16.37 16.06
N ALA A 293 48.35 -16.86 15.53
CA ALA A 293 47.81 -16.43 14.25
C ALA A 293 47.56 -14.92 14.30
N ALA A 294 48.10 -14.22 13.32
CA ALA A 294 47.68 -12.84 13.04
C ALA A 294 46.18 -12.84 12.73
N ASP A 295 45.51 -11.83 13.27
CA ASP A 295 44.08 -11.56 13.14
C ASP A 295 43.71 -11.39 11.66
N GLU A 296 43.16 -12.45 11.04
CA GLU A 296 42.68 -12.44 9.65
C GLU A 296 41.47 -11.50 9.45
N ASN A 297 40.89 -10.93 10.52
CA ASN A 297 39.80 -9.97 10.38
C ASN A 297 40.28 -8.57 9.95
N ASP A 298 41.55 -8.21 10.14
CA ASP A 298 41.99 -6.82 9.88
C ASP A 298 42.27 -6.56 8.39
N THR A 299 42.41 -7.62 7.58
CA THR A 299 42.64 -7.51 6.13
C THR A 299 41.32 -7.54 5.33
N TYR A 300 40.22 -7.96 5.95
CA TYR A 300 38.95 -8.22 5.26
C TYR A 300 38.08 -6.97 5.05
N PHE A 301 38.43 -5.84 5.67
CA PHE A 301 37.68 -4.58 5.61
C PHE A 301 38.03 -3.68 4.40
N LYS A 302 38.87 -4.11 3.47
CA LYS A 302 39.40 -3.23 2.40
C LYS A 302 38.50 -3.00 1.19
N ASN A 303 37.43 -3.78 0.99
CA ASN A 303 36.73 -3.80 -0.32
C ASN A 303 35.33 -3.18 -0.34
N ILE A 304 34.79 -2.71 0.79
CA ILE A 304 33.59 -1.87 0.83
C ILE A 304 33.92 -0.76 1.83
N ASP A 305 34.09 0.48 1.36
CA ASP A 305 34.41 1.59 2.26
C ASP A 305 33.25 1.76 3.25
N ILE A 306 33.47 1.35 4.49
CA ILE A 306 32.51 1.32 5.59
C ILE A 306 31.93 2.73 5.84
N ARG A 307 32.64 3.77 5.42
CA ARG A 307 32.21 5.17 5.52
C ARG A 307 31.00 5.49 4.63
N ASN A 308 30.71 4.67 3.62
CA ASN A 308 29.61 4.91 2.68
C ASN A 308 28.21 4.79 3.31
N TYR A 309 28.09 4.17 4.48
CA TYR A 309 26.80 4.01 5.16
C TYR A 309 26.51 5.15 6.15
N ILE A 310 27.45 6.06 6.41
CA ILE A 310 27.23 7.21 7.28
C ILE A 310 27.15 8.47 6.43
N THR A 311 25.99 9.13 6.46
CA THR A 311 25.77 10.41 5.79
C THR A 311 25.52 11.53 6.81
N ASP A 312 25.73 12.78 6.41
CA ASP A 312 25.33 13.94 7.20
C ASP A 312 23.93 14.38 6.78
N TYR A 313 22.99 14.40 7.72
CA TYR A 313 21.66 14.96 7.52
C TYR A 313 21.36 16.01 8.58
N LYS A 314 21.15 17.26 8.14
CA LYS A 314 20.90 18.43 9.01
C LYS A 314 21.95 18.60 10.13
N GLY A 315 23.21 18.37 9.81
CA GLY A 315 24.34 18.51 10.76
C GLY A 315 24.48 17.37 11.77
N LYS A 316 23.76 16.26 11.59
CA LYS A 316 23.91 15.04 12.39
C LYS A 316 24.35 13.87 11.51
N LYS A 317 25.18 12.99 12.06
CA LYS A 317 25.59 11.74 11.42
C LYS A 317 24.42 10.75 11.43
N TRP A 318 24.08 10.18 10.29
CA TRP A 318 22.98 9.24 10.08
C TRP A 318 23.52 7.99 9.41
N CYS A 319 23.22 6.82 9.96
CA CYS A 319 23.54 5.55 9.30
C CYS A 319 22.39 5.15 8.38
N VAL A 320 22.62 5.14 7.07
CA VAL A 320 21.64 4.77 6.05
C VAL A 320 21.25 3.29 6.14
N LEU A 321 22.19 2.43 6.55
CA LEU A 321 21.94 0.98 6.67
C LEU A 321 21.01 0.64 7.83
N CYS A 322 21.24 1.28 8.98
CA CYS A 322 20.47 1.06 10.21
C CYS A 322 19.25 1.99 10.29
N ASP A 323 19.14 2.94 9.37
CA ASP A 323 18.19 4.04 9.38
C ASP A 323 18.11 4.75 10.75
N CYS A 324 19.26 5.07 11.34
CA CYS A 324 19.31 5.64 12.68
C CYS A 324 20.25 6.84 12.79
N VAL A 325 19.77 7.91 13.44
CA VAL A 325 20.58 9.11 13.73
C VAL A 325 21.52 8.81 14.90
N LEU A 326 22.81 9.04 14.69
CA LEU A 326 23.88 8.71 15.65
C LEU A 326 24.04 9.83 16.68
N THR A 327 23.06 9.99 17.57
CA THR A 327 23.06 11.11 18.54
C THR A 327 23.97 10.87 19.74
N ASN A 328 24.20 9.62 20.14
CA ASN A 328 24.87 9.26 21.40
C ASN A 328 26.04 8.28 21.25
N CYS A 329 26.46 7.97 20.02
CA CYS A 329 27.60 7.10 19.76
C CYS A 329 28.46 7.69 18.64
N GLN A 330 29.78 7.52 18.73
CA GLN A 330 30.65 7.89 17.62
C GLN A 330 30.34 6.98 16.43
N PRO A 331 30.38 7.49 15.18
CA PRO A 331 30.17 6.67 13.99
C PRO A 331 30.97 5.36 14.00
N GLU A 332 32.22 5.41 14.46
CA GLU A 332 33.11 4.25 14.55
C GLU A 332 32.64 3.19 15.56
N GLU A 333 32.00 3.61 16.66
CA GLU A 333 31.42 2.70 17.64
C GLU A 333 30.10 2.10 17.13
N HIS A 334 29.27 2.90 16.45
CA HIS A 334 28.05 2.41 15.81
C HIS A 334 28.36 1.35 14.75
N LEU A 335 29.37 1.60 13.91
CA LEU A 335 29.79 0.66 12.87
C LEU A 335 30.31 -0.67 13.45
N ARG A 336 30.86 -0.65 14.67
CA ARG A 336 31.26 -1.86 15.41
C ARG A 336 30.13 -2.50 16.21
N SER A 337 28.97 -1.84 16.32
CA SER A 337 27.85 -2.37 17.08
C SER A 337 27.33 -3.69 16.50
N GLU A 338 26.85 -4.58 17.36
CA GLU A 338 26.27 -5.86 16.95
C GLU A 338 25.05 -5.68 16.04
N HIS A 339 24.28 -4.61 16.29
CA HIS A 339 23.14 -4.21 15.46
C HIS A 339 23.57 -3.89 14.01
N HIS A 340 24.54 -2.97 13.83
CA HIS A 340 25.04 -2.58 12.50
C HIS A 340 25.66 -3.79 11.77
N ASN A 341 26.46 -4.60 12.45
CA ASN A 341 27.07 -5.80 11.88
C ASN A 341 26.04 -6.86 11.46
N THR A 342 24.91 -6.96 12.16
CA THR A 342 23.83 -7.88 11.80
C THR A 342 23.08 -7.40 10.56
N LEU A 343 22.76 -6.11 10.48
CA LEU A 343 22.15 -5.52 9.28
C LEU A 343 23.10 -5.58 8.07
N MET A 344 24.40 -5.37 8.27
CA MET A 344 25.42 -5.53 7.23
C MET A 344 25.46 -6.97 6.69
N ARG A 345 25.45 -7.99 7.56
CA ARG A 345 25.41 -9.40 7.13
C ARG A 345 24.16 -9.70 6.30
N LEU A 346 23.00 -9.18 6.70
CA LEU A 346 21.75 -9.35 5.96
C LEU A 346 21.77 -8.63 4.60
N HIS A 347 22.30 -7.41 4.56
CA HIS A 347 22.43 -6.65 3.32
C HIS A 347 23.42 -7.33 2.35
N LYS A 348 24.56 -7.79 2.85
CA LYS A 348 25.53 -8.57 2.07
C LYS A 348 24.93 -9.86 1.53
N GLY A 349 24.19 -10.61 2.35
CA GLY A 349 23.49 -11.82 1.92
C GLY A 349 22.46 -11.55 0.81
N LYS A 350 21.77 -10.39 0.85
CA LYS A 350 20.87 -9.96 -0.24
C LYS A 350 21.62 -9.62 -1.51
N ILE A 351 22.75 -8.91 -1.43
CA ILE A 351 23.58 -8.59 -2.59
C ILE A 351 24.16 -9.86 -3.20
N GLU A 352 24.70 -10.76 -2.39
CA GLU A 352 25.23 -12.06 -2.84
C GLU A 352 24.13 -12.91 -3.48
N TYR A 353 22.93 -12.93 -2.91
CA TYR A 353 21.77 -13.61 -3.49
C TYR A 353 21.35 -13.02 -4.83
N VAL A 354 21.26 -11.69 -4.95
CA VAL A 354 20.93 -11.00 -6.21
C VAL A 354 22.02 -11.22 -7.26
N GLN A 355 23.29 -11.16 -6.86
CA GLN A 355 24.42 -11.45 -7.75
C GLN A 355 24.46 -12.93 -8.15
N GLN A 356 24.09 -13.86 -7.27
CA GLN A 356 24.03 -15.29 -7.58
C GLN A 356 22.82 -15.61 -8.48
N ALA A 357 21.67 -14.98 -8.25
CA ALA A 357 20.50 -15.06 -9.12
C ALA A 357 20.80 -14.49 -10.51
N ASN A 358 21.46 -13.34 -10.58
CA ASN A 358 21.91 -12.72 -11.83
C ASN A 358 23.02 -13.53 -12.52
N ARG A 359 23.94 -14.16 -11.77
CA ARG A 359 24.93 -15.09 -12.33
C ARG A 359 24.26 -16.36 -12.87
N SER A 360 23.25 -16.91 -12.20
CA SER A 360 22.52 -18.07 -12.72
C SER A 360 21.63 -17.77 -13.93
N ALA A 361 21.20 -16.52 -14.09
CA ALA A 361 20.46 -16.06 -15.27
C ALA A 361 21.39 -15.69 -16.43
N ASN A 362 22.53 -15.04 -16.16
CA ASN A 362 23.45 -14.55 -17.19
C ASN A 362 24.53 -15.55 -17.61
N SER A 363 24.92 -16.52 -16.76
CA SER A 363 25.97 -17.49 -17.14
C SER A 363 25.56 -18.42 -18.29
N ASN A 364 24.26 -18.57 -18.55
CA ASN A 364 23.79 -19.36 -19.69
C ASN A 364 23.67 -18.54 -20.99
N MET A 365 23.70 -17.20 -20.97
CA MET A 365 23.57 -16.43 -22.21
C MET A 365 24.89 -16.27 -22.95
N ASP A 366 25.97 -15.96 -22.23
CA ASP A 366 27.30 -15.77 -22.83
C ASP A 366 27.80 -17.06 -23.51
N ASP A 367 27.55 -18.22 -22.90
CA ASP A 367 27.93 -19.53 -23.44
C ASP A 367 27.13 -19.92 -24.71
N ASN A 368 25.99 -19.28 -24.97
CA ASN A 368 25.12 -19.60 -26.12
C ASN A 368 25.18 -18.57 -27.25
N VAL A 369 25.97 -17.48 -27.13
CA VAL A 369 26.04 -16.41 -28.14
C VAL A 369 26.42 -16.97 -29.51
N ASP A 370 27.45 -17.81 -29.59
CA ASP A 370 27.91 -18.41 -30.85
C ASP A 370 26.79 -19.26 -31.49
N ARG A 371 26.13 -20.10 -30.69
CA ARG A 371 24.99 -20.95 -31.12
C ARG A 371 23.85 -20.13 -31.70
N TYR A 372 23.54 -18.97 -31.12
CA TYR A 372 22.48 -18.09 -31.58
C TYR A 372 22.87 -17.30 -32.83
N GLN A 373 24.12 -16.85 -32.91
CA GLN A 373 24.64 -16.17 -34.10
C GLN A 373 24.65 -17.09 -35.33
N GLU A 374 25.02 -18.37 -35.17
CA GLU A 374 24.91 -19.40 -36.22
C GLU A 374 23.48 -19.55 -36.76
N ASN A 375 22.48 -19.33 -35.89
CA ASN A 375 21.08 -19.36 -36.26
C ASN A 375 20.53 -18.03 -36.80
N ASN A 376 21.41 -17.08 -37.10
CA ASN A 376 21.12 -15.73 -37.60
C ASN A 376 20.35 -14.86 -36.59
N ILE A 377 20.62 -15.02 -35.30
CA ILE A 377 20.11 -14.14 -34.24
C ILE A 377 21.24 -13.21 -33.81
N ASN A 378 21.04 -11.92 -34.00
CA ASN A 378 21.96 -10.88 -33.55
C ASN A 378 21.65 -10.56 -32.09
N MET A 379 22.64 -10.70 -31.21
CA MET A 379 22.52 -10.42 -29.79
C MET A 379 23.34 -9.18 -29.44
N ASN A 380 22.70 -8.25 -28.74
CA ASN A 380 23.37 -7.11 -28.14
C ASN A 380 23.28 -7.26 -26.61
N LEU A 381 24.37 -7.75 -26.02
CA LEU A 381 24.49 -8.00 -24.58
C LEU A 381 24.46 -6.70 -23.75
N ILE A 382 24.87 -5.56 -24.33
CA ILE A 382 24.88 -4.27 -23.65
C ILE A 382 23.46 -3.74 -23.46
N ASN A 383 22.63 -3.91 -24.48
CA ASN A 383 21.25 -3.42 -24.47
C ASN A 383 20.23 -4.53 -24.15
N GLU A 384 20.69 -5.74 -23.83
CA GLU A 384 19.85 -6.92 -23.58
C GLU A 384 18.76 -7.11 -24.66
N THR A 385 19.17 -7.10 -25.94
CA THR A 385 18.23 -7.26 -27.08
C THR A 385 18.67 -8.36 -28.03
N ALA A 386 17.70 -9.14 -28.54
CA ALA A 386 17.91 -10.18 -29.54
C ALA A 386 17.07 -9.91 -30.79
N PHE A 387 17.67 -10.00 -31.98
CA PHE A 387 17.01 -9.75 -33.25
C PHE A 387 17.29 -10.86 -34.26
N CYS A 388 16.24 -11.50 -34.78
CA CYS A 388 16.40 -12.54 -35.79
C CYS A 388 16.47 -11.95 -37.19
N LYS A 389 17.61 -12.14 -37.87
CA LYS A 389 17.82 -11.69 -39.26
C LYS A 389 16.98 -12.46 -40.29
N LYS A 390 16.49 -13.67 -39.96
CA LYS A 390 15.67 -14.48 -40.89
C LYS A 390 14.25 -13.94 -41.06
N CYS A 391 13.65 -13.36 -40.02
CA CYS A 391 12.28 -12.83 -40.07
C CYS A 391 12.15 -11.36 -39.68
N SER A 392 13.26 -10.70 -39.37
CA SER A 392 13.32 -9.29 -38.95
C SER A 392 12.45 -8.96 -37.74
N LYS A 393 12.41 -9.85 -36.75
CA LYS A 393 11.67 -9.66 -35.50
C LYS A 393 12.62 -9.51 -34.31
N ASN A 394 12.27 -8.62 -33.39
CA ASN A 394 12.83 -8.61 -32.04
C ASN A 394 12.28 -9.81 -31.27
N ILE A 395 13.16 -10.47 -30.51
CA ILE A 395 12.85 -11.60 -29.64
C ILE A 395 13.21 -11.17 -28.22
N ASP A 396 12.43 -11.63 -27.25
CA ASP A 396 12.73 -11.41 -25.84
C ASP A 396 14.12 -11.99 -25.50
N PHE A 397 14.89 -11.26 -24.68
CA PHE A 397 16.29 -11.56 -24.40
C PHE A 397 16.44 -12.64 -23.31
N ASP A 398 15.86 -13.80 -23.57
CA ASP A 398 15.93 -14.98 -22.73
C ASP A 398 16.17 -16.24 -23.57
N THR A 399 16.81 -17.25 -22.97
CA THR A 399 17.28 -18.44 -23.71
C THR A 399 16.12 -19.28 -24.27
N ASP A 400 15.03 -19.40 -23.52
CA ASP A 400 13.86 -20.19 -23.91
C ASP A 400 13.12 -19.58 -25.11
N SER A 401 12.94 -18.26 -25.12
CA SER A 401 12.32 -17.52 -26.22
C SER A 401 13.14 -17.60 -27.50
N ILE A 402 14.46 -17.45 -27.39
CA ILE A 402 15.38 -17.54 -28.53
C ILE A 402 15.40 -18.97 -29.11
N ASP A 403 15.48 -20.00 -28.26
CA ASP A 403 15.46 -21.40 -28.71
C ASP A 403 14.13 -21.79 -29.39
N LYS A 404 13.01 -21.39 -28.78
CA LYS A 404 11.69 -21.60 -29.36
C LYS A 404 11.57 -20.94 -30.74
N HIS A 405 12.09 -19.71 -30.87
CA HIS A 405 12.10 -19.01 -32.15
C HIS A 405 12.94 -19.71 -33.22
N ILE A 406 14.08 -20.29 -32.84
CA ILE A 406 14.93 -21.07 -33.76
C ILE A 406 14.18 -22.31 -34.27
N GLU A 407 13.44 -23.01 -33.41
CA GLU A 407 12.65 -24.19 -33.80
C GLU A 407 11.48 -23.84 -34.74
N GLU A 408 10.86 -22.67 -34.59
CA GLU A 408 9.84 -22.18 -35.53
C GLU A 408 10.40 -22.05 -36.97
N HIS A 409 11.66 -21.61 -37.12
CA HIS A 409 12.32 -21.58 -38.44
C HIS A 409 12.62 -22.96 -39.00
N LYS A 410 13.06 -23.91 -38.15
CA LYS A 410 13.36 -25.28 -38.57
C LYS A 410 12.11 -26.01 -39.05
N THR A 411 10.97 -25.77 -38.42
CA THR A 411 9.69 -26.38 -38.81
C THR A 411 9.08 -25.73 -40.05
N ALA A 412 9.20 -24.40 -40.21
CA ALA A 412 8.69 -23.68 -41.38
C ALA A 412 9.35 -24.12 -42.71
N MET A 413 10.62 -24.53 -42.68
CA MET A 413 11.34 -24.96 -43.89
C MET A 413 11.01 -26.38 -44.38
N LYS A 414 10.22 -27.16 -43.64
CA LYS A 414 9.85 -28.54 -44.02
C LYS A 414 8.56 -28.66 -44.85
N LYS A 415 7.97 -27.55 -45.31
CA LYS A 415 6.78 -27.63 -46.19
C LYS A 415 7.15 -28.15 -47.59
N PRO A 416 6.49 -29.21 -48.11
CA PRO A 416 6.84 -29.82 -49.39
C PRO A 416 6.60 -28.87 -50.57
N LYS A 417 7.60 -28.76 -51.46
CA LYS A 417 7.53 -28.00 -52.71
C LYS A 417 6.38 -28.54 -53.58
N ILE A 418 5.35 -27.73 -53.75
CA ILE A 418 4.30 -27.95 -54.76
C ILE A 418 4.90 -27.56 -56.12
N ASN A 419 5.07 -28.57 -56.98
CA ASN A 419 5.52 -28.42 -58.37
C ASN A 419 4.46 -27.63 -59.17
N VAL A 420 4.85 -26.51 -59.79
CA VAL A 420 4.06 -25.82 -60.81
C VAL A 420 4.90 -25.70 -62.09
N PRO A 421 4.36 -26.00 -63.31
CA PRO A 421 5.17 -26.18 -64.51
C PRO A 421 5.62 -24.86 -65.16
N PHE A 422 6.83 -24.90 -65.71
CA PHE A 422 7.55 -23.82 -66.38
C PHE A 422 7.23 -23.79 -67.89
N LEU A 423 6.95 -22.60 -68.45
CA LEU A 423 6.82 -22.39 -69.90
C LEU A 423 8.04 -21.63 -70.43
N SER A 424 8.50 -22.06 -71.60
CA SER A 424 9.77 -21.73 -72.26
C SER A 424 9.66 -20.55 -73.23
N GLY A 425 10.76 -19.82 -73.44
CA GLY A 425 11.10 -19.25 -74.75
C GLY A 425 11.69 -17.83 -74.75
N MET A 426 12.99 -17.70 -75.06
CA MET A 426 13.53 -17.22 -76.36
C MET A 426 14.98 -16.69 -76.26
N LYS A 427 15.73 -16.97 -77.34
CA LYS A 427 17.15 -16.68 -77.66
C LYS A 427 17.30 -15.20 -78.10
N SER A 428 18.44 -14.55 -78.36
CA SER A 428 19.78 -14.88 -78.90
C SER A 428 20.67 -13.61 -78.79
N SER A 429 22.00 -13.66 -78.53
CA SER A 429 23.16 -13.67 -79.46
C SER A 429 23.99 -12.36 -79.56
N GLY A 430 25.33 -12.50 -79.49
CA GLY A 430 26.38 -11.60 -80.03
C GLY A 430 26.97 -10.60 -79.03
N SER A 431 28.24 -10.59 -78.61
CA SER A 431 29.56 -10.59 -79.29
C SER A 431 30.25 -9.22 -79.11
N GLU A 432 31.50 -9.27 -78.63
CA GLU A 432 32.60 -8.28 -78.74
C GLU A 432 33.17 -7.59 -77.47
N ARG A 433 34.51 -7.53 -77.52
CA ARG A 433 35.52 -7.08 -76.55
C ARG A 433 35.61 -5.55 -76.49
N THR A 434 35.95 -4.97 -75.33
CA THR A 434 37.22 -4.25 -75.05
C THR A 434 37.13 -3.21 -73.90
N THR A 435 38.20 -3.19 -73.10
CA THR A 435 38.87 -2.08 -72.39
C THR A 435 38.14 -1.21 -71.35
N LEU A 436 38.47 -1.50 -70.08
CA LEU A 436 39.01 -0.60 -69.03
C LEU A 436 38.88 0.93 -69.25
N PHE A 437 38.10 1.61 -68.40
CA PHE A 437 38.56 2.52 -67.33
C PHE A 437 37.38 3.38 -66.80
N THR A 438 37.46 3.71 -65.50
CA THR A 438 36.75 4.75 -64.72
C THR A 438 35.61 4.36 -63.76
N ASN A 439 35.69 5.04 -62.62
CA ASN A 439 35.09 4.85 -61.28
C ASN A 439 33.60 5.24 -61.18
N PRO A 440 32.93 4.95 -60.04
CA PRO A 440 31.58 4.43 -60.01
C PRO A 440 30.52 5.53 -60.09
N VAL A 441 29.70 5.46 -61.14
CA VAL A 441 28.46 6.23 -61.25
C VAL A 441 27.30 5.34 -60.81
N LEU A 442 26.64 5.79 -59.75
CA LEU A 442 25.31 5.38 -59.32
C LEU A 442 24.32 5.36 -60.49
N LEU A 443 23.80 4.18 -60.86
CA LEU A 443 22.39 3.81 -60.75
C LEU A 443 22.04 2.54 -61.55
N THR A 444 21.11 1.77 -60.96
CA THR A 444 20.14 0.85 -61.57
C THR A 444 20.60 -0.52 -62.09
N SER A 445 20.34 -1.55 -61.30
CA SER A 445 19.45 -2.69 -61.68
C SER A 445 19.16 -3.52 -60.43
N ALA A 446 17.89 -3.51 -59.99
CA ALA A 446 16.98 -4.64 -60.12
C ALA A 446 17.14 -5.68 -58.99
N GLU A 447 16.84 -5.24 -57.77
CA GLU A 447 16.44 -6.13 -56.68
C GLU A 447 14.96 -5.88 -56.39
N THR A 448 14.17 -6.94 -56.52
CA THR A 448 12.77 -7.04 -56.11
C THR A 448 12.65 -6.78 -54.61
N LYS A 449 12.47 -5.50 -54.28
CA LYS A 449 11.81 -5.08 -53.05
C LYS A 449 10.36 -5.54 -53.13
N THR A 450 9.92 -6.37 -52.20
CA THR A 450 8.52 -6.34 -51.77
C THR A 450 8.34 -5.07 -50.95
N ASP A 451 8.27 -3.94 -51.65
CA ASP A 451 7.68 -2.72 -51.13
C ASP A 451 6.25 -3.08 -50.73
N LYS A 452 5.97 -3.02 -49.43
CA LYS A 452 4.61 -3.00 -48.93
C LYS A 452 4.00 -1.72 -49.54
N PRO A 453 3.07 -1.81 -50.49
CA PRO A 453 2.57 -0.63 -51.17
C PRO A 453 1.98 0.29 -50.11
N GLU A 454 2.45 1.54 -50.05
CA GLU A 454 1.71 2.59 -49.35
C GLU A 454 0.25 2.47 -49.79
N PRO A 455 -0.69 2.30 -48.84
CA PRO A 455 -2.07 2.13 -49.19
C PRO A 455 -2.50 3.40 -49.92
N LYS A 456 -2.71 3.29 -51.24
CA LYS A 456 -3.25 4.35 -52.07
C LYS A 456 -4.44 4.94 -51.33
N VAL A 457 -4.26 6.16 -50.81
CA VAL A 457 -5.32 6.86 -50.08
C VAL A 457 -6.49 6.92 -51.04
N THR A 458 -7.58 6.25 -50.68
CA THR A 458 -8.75 6.21 -51.55
C THR A 458 -9.36 7.62 -51.55
N LYS A 459 -9.86 8.08 -52.72
CA LYS A 459 -10.56 9.38 -52.85
C LYS A 459 -11.65 9.61 -51.79
N LEU A 460 -12.21 8.52 -51.25
CA LEU A 460 -13.17 8.58 -50.17
C LEU A 460 -12.56 8.99 -48.82
N GLN A 461 -11.33 8.57 -48.52
CA GLN A 461 -10.66 8.94 -47.27
C GLN A 461 -10.33 10.44 -47.23
N GLU A 462 -9.93 11.03 -48.35
CA GLU A 462 -9.79 12.49 -48.49
C GLU A 462 -11.14 13.21 -48.35
N PHE A 463 -12.20 12.68 -48.97
CA PHE A 463 -13.56 13.21 -48.82
C PHE A 463 -14.05 13.15 -47.37
N ALA A 464 -13.82 12.03 -46.68
CA ALA A 464 -14.18 11.84 -45.29
C ALA A 464 -13.42 12.82 -44.37
N LYS A 465 -12.10 12.98 -44.58
CA LYS A 465 -11.29 13.91 -43.78
C LYS A 465 -11.73 15.37 -43.96
N THR A 466 -12.09 15.77 -45.17
CA THR A 466 -12.56 17.14 -45.47
C THR A 466 -13.92 17.48 -44.86
N HIS A 467 -14.72 16.48 -44.48
CA HIS A 467 -16.05 16.67 -43.89
C HIS A 467 -16.13 16.22 -42.43
N GLY A 468 -14.99 16.13 -41.73
CA GLY A 468 -14.97 15.83 -40.30
C GLY A 468 -15.36 14.39 -39.95
N PHE A 469 -14.92 13.41 -40.73
CA PHE A 469 -15.11 11.99 -40.42
C PHE A 469 -13.81 11.33 -39.98
N THR A 470 -13.90 10.41 -39.02
CA THR A 470 -12.78 9.54 -38.61
C THR A 470 -12.97 8.13 -39.14
N ARG A 471 -11.99 7.60 -39.89
CA ARG A 471 -12.03 6.22 -40.41
C ARG A 471 -11.72 5.23 -39.29
N ASN A 472 -12.54 4.20 -39.13
CA ASN A 472 -12.21 3.05 -38.29
C ASN A 472 -11.53 1.97 -39.16
N SER A 473 -10.31 1.61 -38.77
CA SER A 473 -9.48 0.64 -39.51
C SER A 473 -9.99 -0.80 -39.40
N ALA A 474 -10.74 -1.15 -38.34
CA ALA A 474 -11.15 -2.53 -38.06
C ALA A 474 -12.23 -3.03 -39.03
N ASP A 475 -13.17 -2.17 -39.42
CA ASP A 475 -14.32 -2.52 -40.26
C ASP A 475 -14.51 -1.60 -41.47
N ASN A 476 -13.55 -0.71 -41.74
CA ASN A 476 -13.61 0.29 -42.81
C ASN A 476 -14.84 1.22 -42.76
N SER A 477 -15.47 1.37 -41.60
CA SER A 477 -16.53 2.36 -41.36
C SER A 477 -15.95 3.75 -41.10
N TYR A 478 -16.81 4.76 -41.14
CA TYR A 478 -16.48 6.16 -40.83
C TYR A 478 -17.41 6.69 -39.74
N TYR A 479 -16.84 7.42 -38.79
CA TYR A 479 -17.59 8.11 -37.74
C TYR A 479 -17.82 9.56 -38.14
N CYS A 480 -19.07 10.03 -38.13
CA CYS A 480 -19.40 11.44 -38.34
C CYS A 480 -19.55 12.15 -37.00
N HIS A 481 -18.63 13.07 -36.69
CA HIS A 481 -18.69 13.83 -35.43
C HIS A 481 -19.92 14.76 -35.37
N ALA A 482 -20.29 15.39 -36.49
CA ALA A 482 -21.46 16.28 -36.53
C ALA A 482 -22.81 15.57 -36.30
N CYS A 483 -22.88 14.26 -36.47
CA CYS A 483 -24.13 13.49 -36.34
C CYS A 483 -24.03 12.36 -35.33
N ASP A 484 -22.91 12.28 -34.61
CA ASP A 484 -22.58 11.26 -33.63
C ASP A 484 -22.96 9.83 -34.07
N ARG A 485 -22.61 9.47 -35.31
CA ARG A 485 -23.02 8.19 -35.87
C ARG A 485 -21.99 7.55 -36.79
N ARG A 486 -21.97 6.22 -36.75
CA ARG A 486 -21.10 5.37 -37.54
C ARG A 486 -21.75 4.98 -38.86
N LEU A 487 -20.97 5.00 -39.93
CA LEU A 487 -21.44 4.87 -41.30
C LEU A 487 -20.60 3.87 -42.08
N ALA A 488 -21.27 3.05 -42.89
CA ALA A 488 -20.62 2.24 -43.89
C ALA A 488 -19.93 3.12 -44.96
N ASN A 489 -18.92 2.56 -45.61
CA ASN A 489 -18.04 3.23 -46.56
C ASN A 489 -18.81 3.90 -47.73
N ASP A 490 -19.82 3.21 -48.26
CA ASP A 490 -20.71 3.66 -49.33
C ASP A 490 -21.70 4.77 -48.88
N MET A 491 -21.99 4.85 -47.58
CA MET A 491 -22.97 5.79 -47.02
C MET A 491 -22.40 7.18 -46.70
N VAL A 492 -21.08 7.35 -46.66
CA VAL A 492 -20.44 8.63 -46.25
C VAL A 492 -20.88 9.79 -47.14
N LYS A 493 -20.82 9.62 -48.48
CA LYS A 493 -21.20 10.69 -49.43
C LYS A 493 -22.69 11.01 -49.39
N LEU A 494 -23.53 10.00 -49.16
CA LEU A 494 -24.97 10.19 -49.04
C LEU A 494 -25.32 10.90 -47.73
N HIS A 495 -24.61 10.56 -46.65
CA HIS A 495 -24.80 11.19 -45.35
C HIS A 495 -24.45 12.68 -45.38
N VAL A 496 -23.34 13.06 -45.99
CA VAL A 496 -22.93 14.48 -46.12
C VAL A 496 -23.99 15.33 -46.82
N LYS A 497 -24.71 14.75 -47.79
CA LYS A 497 -25.79 15.44 -48.51
C LYS A 497 -27.12 15.46 -47.76
N ASN A 498 -27.23 14.75 -46.63
CA ASN A 498 -28.48 14.68 -45.88
C ASN A 498 -28.76 16.04 -45.22
N LYS A 499 -30.00 16.52 -45.36
CA LYS A 499 -30.46 17.77 -44.74
C LYS A 499 -30.18 17.83 -43.23
N THR A 500 -30.37 16.72 -42.51
CA THR A 500 -30.06 16.65 -41.06
C THR A 500 -28.58 16.83 -40.76
N HIS A 501 -27.69 16.30 -41.59
CA HIS A 501 -26.25 16.49 -41.42
C HIS A 501 -25.85 17.95 -41.67
N ILE A 502 -26.40 18.57 -42.72
CA ILE A 502 -26.16 19.99 -43.03
C ILE A 502 -26.68 20.89 -41.90
N GLU A 503 -27.88 20.61 -41.38
CA GLU A 503 -28.45 21.30 -40.22
C GLU A 503 -27.61 21.13 -38.96
N ASN A 504 -27.07 19.94 -38.72
CA ASN A 504 -26.18 19.71 -37.59
C ASN A 504 -24.88 20.49 -37.76
N ILE A 505 -24.21 20.43 -38.91
CA ILE A 505 -22.99 21.22 -39.17
C ILE A 505 -23.27 22.72 -39.01
N THR A 506 -24.41 23.21 -39.53
CA THR A 506 -24.78 24.62 -39.39
C THR A 506 -25.10 24.99 -37.94
N LYS A 507 -25.71 24.12 -37.16
CA LYS A 507 -25.87 24.30 -35.70
C LYS A 507 -24.54 24.31 -34.97
N THR A 508 -23.62 23.38 -35.29
CA THR A 508 -22.27 23.36 -34.68
C THR A 508 -21.48 24.62 -35.03
N THR A 509 -21.64 25.16 -36.24
CA THR A 509 -20.96 26.39 -36.68
C THR A 509 -21.66 27.69 -36.28
N SER A 510 -22.90 27.65 -35.77
CA SER A 510 -23.64 28.83 -35.29
C SER A 510 -23.76 28.93 -33.77
N ARG A 511 -23.37 27.89 -33.02
CA ARG A 511 -23.21 27.92 -31.55
C ARG A 511 -21.93 28.64 -31.09
N THR A 512 -21.05 29.08 -31.98
CA THR A 512 -19.80 29.81 -31.72
C THR A 512 -20.00 31.29 -31.35
N TYR A 513 -20.94 31.59 -30.44
CA TYR A 513 -20.63 32.59 -29.43
C TYR A 513 -19.94 31.84 -28.30
N GLU A 514 -18.68 31.46 -28.54
CA GLU A 514 -17.81 30.88 -27.53
C GLU A 514 -17.81 31.82 -26.32
N LYS A 515 -18.49 31.41 -25.24
CA LYS A 515 -18.00 31.78 -23.92
C LYS A 515 -16.59 31.21 -23.88
N THR A 516 -15.60 32.07 -24.08
CA THR A 516 -14.19 31.70 -24.06
C THR A 516 -13.90 31.08 -22.71
N VAL A 517 -13.87 29.75 -22.65
CA VAL A 517 -13.49 29.00 -21.46
C VAL A 517 -12.03 29.31 -21.21
N THR A 518 -11.71 29.89 -20.05
CA THR A 518 -10.32 30.15 -19.69
C THR A 518 -9.68 28.83 -19.30
N LYS A 519 -8.55 28.51 -19.95
CA LYS A 519 -7.80 27.28 -19.74
C LYS A 519 -6.33 27.60 -19.53
N GLN A 520 -5.64 26.81 -18.70
CA GLN A 520 -4.22 26.94 -18.44
C GLN A 520 -3.53 25.57 -18.45
N PRO A 521 -2.24 25.47 -18.81
CA PRO A 521 -1.50 24.20 -18.75
C PRO A 521 -1.55 23.56 -17.37
N LEU A 522 -1.70 22.23 -17.29
CA LEU A 522 -1.82 21.49 -16.02
C LEU A 522 -0.72 21.88 -15.01
N LEU A 523 0.54 21.87 -15.44
CA LEU A 523 1.70 22.14 -14.58
C LEU A 523 1.75 23.56 -14.02
N GLU A 524 1.04 24.53 -14.60
CA GLU A 524 0.99 25.90 -14.10
C GLU A 524 -0.04 26.06 -12.97
N VAL A 525 -1.07 25.22 -12.95
CA VAL A 525 -2.22 25.36 -12.02
C VAL A 525 -2.22 24.27 -10.95
N VAL A 526 -1.56 23.14 -11.19
CA VAL A 526 -1.65 21.94 -10.34
C VAL A 526 -0.36 21.71 -9.58
N THR A 527 -0.46 21.80 -8.26
CA THR A 527 0.48 21.28 -7.28
C THR A 527 -0.11 19.99 -6.71
N VAL A 528 0.56 18.88 -6.99
CA VAL A 528 0.21 17.59 -6.39
C VAL A 528 0.70 17.60 -4.95
N GLY A 529 -0.23 17.50 -3.99
CA GLY A 529 0.07 17.41 -2.57
C GLY A 529 0.39 15.96 -2.20
N GLU A 530 -0.48 15.36 -1.41
CA GLU A 530 -0.29 13.99 -0.91
C GLU A 530 -1.00 12.94 -1.77
N LEU A 531 -0.31 11.80 -1.92
CA LEU A 531 -0.83 10.56 -2.47
C LEU A 531 -0.89 9.53 -1.34
N PHE A 532 -2.07 8.97 -1.07
CA PHE A 532 -2.20 7.91 -0.07
C PHE A 532 -3.28 6.90 -0.43
N ASP A 533 -3.12 5.69 0.12
CA ASP A 533 -4.08 4.61 -0.02
C ASP A 533 -5.22 4.79 1.00
N ASN A 534 -6.43 5.04 0.52
CA ASN A 534 -7.62 4.98 1.35
C ASN A 534 -8.04 3.52 1.53
N ASN A 535 -7.44 2.89 2.53
CA ASN A 535 -7.69 1.49 2.89
C ASN A 535 -9.17 1.14 3.09
N VAL A 536 -10.02 2.11 3.43
CA VAL A 536 -11.46 1.89 3.66
C VAL A 536 -12.19 1.68 2.33
N GLU A 537 -11.91 2.52 1.34
CA GLU A 537 -12.58 2.51 0.04
C GLU A 537 -11.80 1.69 -1.01
N LYS A 538 -10.56 1.30 -0.69
CA LYS A 538 -9.60 0.66 -1.61
C LYS A 538 -9.29 1.53 -2.82
N GLU A 539 -9.27 2.83 -2.60
CA GLU A 539 -9.00 3.83 -3.62
C GLU A 539 -7.68 4.53 -3.30
N LEU A 540 -6.87 4.73 -4.33
CA LEU A 540 -5.70 5.58 -4.24
C LEU A 540 -6.18 7.03 -4.42
N ILE A 541 -5.93 7.89 -3.43
CA ILE A 541 -6.43 9.27 -3.41
C ILE A 541 -5.27 10.24 -3.65
N LEU A 542 -5.55 11.29 -4.42
CA LEU A 542 -4.66 12.41 -4.65
C LEU A 542 -5.31 13.70 -4.14
N ILE A 543 -4.57 14.45 -3.31
CA ILE A 543 -4.95 15.82 -2.93
C ILE A 543 -4.21 16.79 -3.85
N ILE A 544 -4.97 17.65 -4.53
CA ILE A 544 -4.43 18.64 -5.47
C ILE A 544 -4.70 20.04 -4.94
N ASN A 545 -3.67 20.88 -4.90
CA ASN A 545 -3.72 22.27 -4.44
C ASN A 545 -4.35 22.44 -3.05
N ASP A 546 -4.29 21.42 -2.20
CA ASP A 546 -5.02 21.34 -0.92
C ASP A 546 -6.54 21.63 -1.05
N LYS A 547 -7.08 21.53 -2.27
CA LYS A 547 -8.42 21.96 -2.66
C LYS A 547 -9.27 20.83 -3.22
N TYR A 548 -8.66 19.89 -3.96
CA TYR A 548 -9.39 18.82 -4.62
C TYR A 548 -9.02 17.47 -4.01
N TRP A 549 -10.03 16.67 -3.71
CA TRP A 549 -9.90 15.27 -3.31
C TRP A 549 -10.32 14.40 -4.47
N LEU A 550 -9.35 13.85 -5.21
CA LEU A 550 -9.62 13.07 -6.41
C LEU A 550 -9.13 11.64 -6.25
N ASN A 551 -9.81 10.72 -6.92
CA ASN A 551 -9.28 9.39 -7.15
C ASN A 551 -8.08 9.50 -8.11
N ALA A 552 -6.99 8.78 -7.83
CA ALA A 552 -5.79 8.78 -8.66
C ALA A 552 -6.09 8.36 -10.10
N PHE A 553 -7.05 7.46 -10.32
CA PHE A 553 -7.47 7.07 -11.67
C PHE A 553 -8.07 8.27 -12.42
N GLY A 554 -8.90 9.06 -11.74
CA GLY A 554 -9.40 10.33 -12.26
C GLY A 554 -8.25 11.26 -12.65
N PHE A 555 -7.27 11.44 -11.78
CA PHE A 555 -6.11 12.28 -12.09
C PHE A 555 -5.27 11.76 -13.27
N PHE A 556 -4.98 10.46 -13.35
CA PHE A 556 -4.23 9.85 -14.45
C PHE A 556 -5.09 9.55 -15.69
N LEU A 557 -6.34 10.04 -15.76
CA LEU A 557 -7.23 9.84 -16.91
C LEU A 557 -7.47 8.36 -17.23
N LEU A 558 -7.56 7.53 -16.19
CA LEU A 558 -7.86 6.12 -16.28
C LEU A 558 -9.31 5.88 -15.85
N ALA A 559 -10.07 5.14 -16.64
CA ALA A 559 -11.43 4.73 -16.31
C ALA A 559 -11.53 3.20 -16.25
N GLU A 560 -12.26 2.67 -15.26
CA GLU A 560 -12.55 1.24 -15.20
C GLU A 560 -13.89 0.94 -15.88
N PHE A 561 -13.89 0.05 -16.86
CA PHE A 561 -15.10 -0.43 -17.51
C PHE A 561 -15.07 -1.94 -17.68
N ARG A 562 -16.01 -2.65 -17.05
CA ARG A 562 -16.15 -4.11 -17.15
C ARG A 562 -14.85 -4.89 -16.87
N ARG A 563 -14.11 -4.51 -15.82
CA ARG A 563 -12.80 -5.10 -15.43
C ARG A 563 -11.64 -4.84 -16.39
N LYS A 564 -11.80 -3.89 -17.32
CA LYS A 564 -10.69 -3.34 -18.10
C LYS A 564 -10.43 -1.93 -17.64
N VAL A 565 -9.17 -1.52 -17.68
CA VAL A 565 -8.81 -0.12 -17.48
C VAL A 565 -8.60 0.51 -18.85
N PHE A 566 -9.19 1.67 -19.08
CA PHE A 566 -9.07 2.42 -20.31
C PHE A 566 -8.43 3.76 -20.00
N CYS A 567 -7.36 4.11 -20.69
CA CYS A 567 -6.75 5.44 -20.56
C CYS A 567 -7.40 6.39 -21.55
N GLN A 568 -8.09 7.40 -21.02
CA GLN A 568 -8.79 8.44 -21.78
C GLN A 568 -7.81 9.37 -22.51
N ALA A 569 -6.64 9.63 -21.94
CA ALA A 569 -5.58 10.43 -22.56
C ALA A 569 -5.02 9.74 -23.82
N CYS A 570 -4.50 8.53 -23.63
CA CYS A 570 -3.86 7.73 -24.69
C CYS A 570 -4.88 7.04 -25.61
N ASN A 571 -6.14 6.92 -25.18
CA ASN A 571 -7.23 6.23 -25.88
C ASN A 571 -6.90 4.75 -26.19
N ILE A 572 -6.44 4.02 -25.17
CA ILE A 572 -6.09 2.60 -25.25
C ILE A 572 -6.63 1.80 -24.05
N ASP A 573 -6.93 0.53 -24.28
CA ASP A 573 -7.20 -0.44 -23.21
C ASP A 573 -5.87 -0.87 -22.56
N ILE A 574 -5.86 -0.95 -21.23
CA ILE A 574 -4.70 -1.30 -20.41
C ILE A 574 -5.06 -2.53 -19.55
N PRO A 575 -4.27 -3.61 -19.63
CA PRO A 575 -4.36 -4.72 -18.68
C PRO A 575 -4.11 -4.22 -17.25
N VAL A 576 -4.84 -4.74 -16.26
CA VAL A 576 -4.77 -4.25 -14.87
C VAL A 576 -3.36 -4.36 -14.29
N GLU A 577 -2.63 -5.40 -14.66
CA GLU A 577 -1.24 -5.66 -14.31
C GLU A 577 -0.25 -4.62 -14.87
N ASN A 578 -0.61 -3.90 -15.94
CA ASN A 578 0.27 -2.97 -16.65
C ASN A 578 -0.09 -1.50 -16.41
N ILE A 579 -1.00 -1.21 -15.47
CA ILE A 579 -1.41 0.17 -15.17
C ILE A 579 -0.21 1.03 -14.76
N VAL A 580 0.62 0.52 -13.84
CA VAL A 580 1.79 1.26 -13.33
C VAL A 580 2.80 1.49 -14.45
N GLU A 581 3.10 0.46 -15.24
CA GLU A 581 4.00 0.57 -16.40
C GLU A 581 3.47 1.57 -17.43
N HIS A 582 2.15 1.64 -17.65
CA HIS A 582 1.54 2.63 -18.54
C HIS A 582 1.68 4.06 -18.00
N ILE A 583 1.40 4.29 -16.71
CA ILE A 583 1.44 5.64 -16.11
C ILE A 583 2.85 6.24 -16.18
N ILE A 584 3.90 5.43 -16.02
CA ILE A 584 5.29 5.89 -16.04
C ILE A 584 5.88 6.08 -17.45
N LYS A 585 5.16 5.66 -18.51
CA LYS A 585 5.62 5.88 -19.89
C LYS A 585 5.58 7.35 -20.25
N ASP A 586 6.63 7.82 -20.91
CA ASP A 586 6.77 9.21 -21.33
C ASP A 586 5.58 9.66 -22.18
N GLU A 587 5.03 8.79 -23.04
CA GLU A 587 3.88 9.15 -23.88
C GLU A 587 2.59 9.40 -23.07
N HIS A 588 2.39 8.66 -21.97
CA HIS A 588 1.25 8.89 -21.09
C HIS A 588 1.45 10.17 -20.28
N ARG A 589 2.65 10.32 -19.72
CA ARG A 589 3.04 11.49 -18.94
C ARG A 589 2.87 12.77 -19.76
N ASP A 590 3.40 12.79 -20.98
CA ASP A 590 3.23 13.91 -21.91
C ASP A 590 1.76 14.18 -22.21
N ALA A 591 0.94 13.14 -22.42
CA ALA A 591 -0.49 13.31 -22.68
C ALA A 591 -1.24 13.93 -21.48
N VAL A 592 -0.88 13.56 -20.25
CA VAL A 592 -1.46 14.13 -19.03
C VAL A 592 -0.95 15.55 -18.78
N GLU A 593 0.36 15.78 -18.86
CA GLU A 593 0.99 17.09 -18.61
C GLU A 593 0.55 18.17 -19.62
N ASN A 594 0.30 17.78 -20.87
CA ASN A 594 -0.20 18.69 -21.91
C ASN A 594 -1.72 18.96 -21.85
N CYS A 595 -2.44 18.36 -20.91
CA CYS A 595 -3.85 18.68 -20.70
C CYS A 595 -4.00 20.14 -20.23
N LEU A 596 -5.07 20.80 -20.67
CA LEU A 596 -5.40 22.15 -20.21
C LEU A 596 -6.45 22.07 -19.11
N VAL A 597 -6.19 22.68 -17.95
CA VAL A 597 -7.15 22.79 -16.85
C VAL A 597 -8.07 23.97 -17.12
N VAL A 598 -9.38 23.75 -16.99
CA VAL A 598 -10.37 24.83 -17.08
C VAL A 598 -10.36 25.64 -15.78
N THR A 599 -9.95 26.90 -15.84
CA THR A 599 -9.83 27.79 -14.67
C THR A 599 -11.01 28.74 -14.50
N SER A 600 -11.89 28.84 -15.49
CA SER A 600 -13.12 29.64 -15.39
C SER A 600 -14.18 29.06 -14.43
N MET A 601 -13.99 27.85 -13.92
CA MET A 601 -14.84 27.19 -12.90
C MET A 601 -13.98 26.79 -11.70
N GLU A 602 -13.72 27.74 -10.80
CA GLU A 602 -12.72 27.56 -9.74
C GLU A 602 -12.96 26.36 -8.82
N ASP A 603 -14.21 25.94 -8.61
CA ASP A 603 -14.53 24.84 -7.70
C ASP A 603 -14.70 23.49 -8.42
N GLU A 604 -14.37 23.42 -9.70
CA GLU A 604 -14.41 22.21 -10.50
C GLU A 604 -13.01 21.85 -10.98
N PHE A 605 -12.67 20.56 -10.92
CA PHE A 605 -11.43 20.07 -11.53
C PHE A 605 -11.74 19.47 -12.90
N ILE A 606 -11.79 20.33 -13.92
CA ILE A 606 -12.09 19.94 -15.30
C ILE A 606 -10.85 20.12 -16.16
N ARG A 607 -10.58 19.15 -17.04
CA ARG A 607 -9.46 19.21 -17.98
C ARG A 607 -9.92 19.01 -19.40
N GLU A 608 -9.44 19.81 -20.32
CA GLU A 608 -9.50 19.52 -21.74
C GLU A 608 -8.36 18.56 -22.10
N ILE A 609 -8.70 17.30 -22.36
CA ILE A 609 -7.73 16.24 -22.64
C ILE A 609 -7.39 16.12 -24.13
N LYS A 610 -8.32 16.57 -24.99
CA LYS A 610 -8.20 16.72 -26.44
C LYS A 610 -9.06 17.92 -26.84
N LEU A 611 -8.82 18.49 -28.02
CA LEU A 611 -9.60 19.63 -28.51
C LEU A 611 -11.11 19.35 -28.38
N ASN A 612 -11.79 20.18 -27.60
CA ASN A 612 -13.21 20.13 -27.24
C ASN A 612 -13.66 18.93 -26.40
N LYS A 613 -12.76 18.03 -25.94
CA LYS A 613 -13.13 16.93 -25.03
C LYS A 613 -12.73 17.24 -23.60
N TYR A 614 -13.71 17.22 -22.71
CA TYR A 614 -13.56 17.67 -21.33
C TYR A 614 -13.70 16.49 -20.36
N HIS A 615 -12.75 16.34 -19.46
CA HIS A 615 -12.75 15.35 -18.39
C HIS A 615 -13.14 16.00 -17.06
N CYS A 616 -14.08 15.40 -16.35
CA CYS A 616 -14.43 15.77 -14.98
C CYS A 616 -13.63 14.91 -13.98
N GLY A 617 -12.79 15.56 -13.16
CA GLY A 617 -11.96 14.88 -12.17
C GLY A 617 -12.72 14.15 -11.06
N TYR A 618 -13.89 14.68 -10.65
CA TYR A 618 -14.70 14.09 -9.58
C TYR A 618 -15.43 12.83 -10.05
N CYS A 619 -16.10 12.91 -11.20
CA CYS A 619 -16.91 11.82 -11.74
C CYS A 619 -16.10 10.84 -12.60
N ASN A 620 -14.89 11.23 -13.00
CA ASN A 620 -14.04 10.49 -13.92
C ASN A 620 -14.70 10.15 -15.27
N ILE A 621 -15.48 11.09 -15.79
CA ILE A 621 -16.15 10.98 -17.09
C ILE A 621 -15.57 11.97 -18.10
N VAL A 622 -15.77 11.70 -19.38
CA VAL A 622 -15.37 12.59 -20.49
C VAL A 622 -16.61 12.96 -21.29
N GLU A 623 -16.79 14.26 -21.52
CA GLU A 623 -17.82 14.83 -22.39
C GLU A 623 -17.19 15.35 -23.70
N GLU A 624 -17.98 15.32 -24.77
CA GLU A 624 -17.53 15.62 -26.14
C GLU A 624 -17.48 17.11 -26.48
N ASP A 625 -18.17 17.94 -25.71
CA ASP A 625 -18.08 19.39 -25.80
C ASP A 625 -18.27 20.08 -24.43
N TRP A 626 -18.13 21.41 -24.44
CA TRP A 626 -18.22 22.21 -23.22
C TRP A 626 -19.66 22.37 -22.70
N ASP A 627 -20.65 22.41 -23.60
CA ASP A 627 -22.05 22.55 -23.18
C ASP A 627 -22.48 21.28 -22.43
N ASP A 628 -22.10 20.11 -22.92
CA ASP A 628 -22.34 18.82 -22.27
C ASP A 628 -21.63 18.74 -20.91
N MET A 629 -20.40 19.25 -20.80
CA MET A 629 -19.70 19.35 -19.52
C MET A 629 -20.40 20.31 -18.53
N VAL A 630 -20.92 21.44 -19.02
CA VAL A 630 -21.71 22.38 -18.20
C VAL A 630 -22.99 21.71 -17.71
N ASP A 631 -23.67 20.94 -18.57
CA ASP A 631 -24.85 20.19 -18.18
C ASP A 631 -24.50 19.11 -17.15
N HIS A 632 -23.41 18.36 -17.38
CA HIS A 632 -22.89 17.36 -16.44
C HIS A 632 -22.64 17.91 -15.03
N VAL A 633 -21.91 19.02 -14.90
CA VAL A 633 -21.61 19.59 -13.56
C VAL A 633 -22.86 20.10 -12.84
N ASN A 634 -23.93 20.36 -13.58
CA ASN A 634 -25.21 20.76 -13.03
C ASN A 634 -26.09 19.57 -12.58
N LEU A 635 -25.77 18.34 -13.00
CA LEU A 635 -26.50 17.14 -12.62
C LEU A 635 -26.38 16.86 -11.11
N PRO A 636 -27.43 16.29 -10.46
CA PRO A 636 -27.40 15.92 -9.06
C PRO A 636 -26.27 14.94 -8.69
N GLU A 637 -25.94 14.03 -9.59
CA GLU A 637 -24.91 13.01 -9.40
C GLU A 637 -23.52 13.65 -9.21
N HIS A 638 -23.16 14.59 -10.09
CA HIS A 638 -21.90 15.34 -9.97
C HIS A 638 -21.84 16.13 -8.67
N LYS A 639 -22.91 16.85 -8.33
CA LYS A 639 -23.00 17.62 -7.08
C LYS A 639 -22.83 16.73 -5.86
N SER A 640 -23.37 15.52 -5.89
CA SER A 640 -23.20 14.51 -4.84
C SER A 640 -21.74 14.06 -4.73
N GLU A 641 -21.09 13.70 -5.84
CA GLU A 641 -19.69 13.25 -5.83
C GLU A 641 -18.72 14.36 -5.39
N LYS A 642 -18.92 15.58 -5.87
CA LYS A 642 -18.19 16.76 -5.41
C LYS A 642 -18.37 16.99 -3.91
N LEU A 643 -19.59 16.96 -3.40
CA LEU A 643 -19.85 17.16 -1.97
C LEU A 643 -19.17 16.09 -1.11
N LYS A 644 -19.18 14.82 -1.55
CA LYS A 644 -18.46 13.72 -0.88
C LYS A 644 -16.96 13.99 -0.85
N ALA A 645 -16.37 14.40 -1.99
CA ALA A 645 -14.96 14.73 -2.08
C ALA A 645 -14.59 15.90 -1.13
N GLU A 646 -15.39 16.96 -1.10
CA GLU A 646 -15.20 18.10 -0.19
C GLU A 646 -15.33 17.73 1.29
N GLU A 647 -16.26 16.84 1.64
CA GLU A 647 -16.39 16.34 3.01
C GLU A 647 -15.16 15.51 3.42
N LYS A 648 -14.69 14.62 2.53
CA LYS A 648 -13.47 13.84 2.76
C LYS A 648 -12.25 14.74 2.94
N LEU A 649 -12.09 15.75 2.08
CA LEU A 649 -11.02 16.74 2.21
C LEU A 649 -11.08 17.50 3.54
N ARG A 650 -12.27 17.94 3.97
CA ARG A 650 -12.44 18.61 5.27
C ARG A 650 -12.05 17.71 6.44
N ARG A 651 -12.43 16.43 6.42
CA ARG A 651 -12.04 15.45 7.44
C ARG A 651 -10.52 15.23 7.44
N TYR A 652 -9.93 15.13 6.26
CA TYR A 652 -8.49 14.99 6.09
C TYR A 652 -7.73 16.19 6.61
N ALA A 653 -8.08 17.40 6.21
CA ALA A 653 -7.45 18.63 6.67
C ALA A 653 -7.52 18.76 8.20
N LYS A 654 -8.64 18.33 8.82
CA LYS A 654 -8.76 18.27 10.29
C LYS A 654 -7.76 17.28 10.90
N LEU A 655 -7.64 16.07 10.34
CA LEU A 655 -6.70 15.06 10.83
C LEU A 655 -5.24 15.46 10.60
N HIS A 656 -4.94 16.11 9.46
CA HIS A 656 -3.62 16.61 9.14
C HIS A 656 -3.18 17.68 10.14
N ARG A 657 -4.03 18.66 10.45
CA ARG A 657 -3.74 19.67 11.49
C ARG A 657 -3.48 19.04 12.85
N ILE A 658 -4.24 18.01 13.22
CA ILE A 658 -4.00 17.28 14.48
C ILE A 658 -2.63 16.60 14.45
N ARG A 659 -2.25 15.97 13.34
CA ARG A 659 -0.92 15.35 13.18
C ARG A 659 0.20 16.40 13.27
N GLU A 660 0.05 17.54 12.60
CA GLU A 660 1.03 18.63 12.66
C GLU A 660 1.25 19.11 14.09
N VAL A 661 0.16 19.32 14.85
CA VAL A 661 0.24 19.70 16.27
C VAL A 661 0.97 18.63 17.09
N ILE A 662 0.61 17.35 16.93
CA ILE A 662 1.28 16.24 17.62
C ILE A 662 2.77 16.21 17.28
N THR A 663 3.14 16.39 16.01
CA THR A 663 4.56 16.39 15.60
C THR A 663 5.32 17.59 16.15
N MET A 664 4.70 18.78 16.22
CA MET A 664 5.32 19.96 16.82
C MET A 664 5.52 19.78 18.34
N GLU A 665 4.52 19.27 19.06
CA GLU A 665 4.64 18.98 20.49
C GLU A 665 5.69 17.89 20.76
N GLN A 666 5.76 16.86 19.91
CA GLN A 666 6.82 15.85 19.99
C GLN A 666 8.20 16.49 19.81
N ASP A 667 8.38 17.35 18.79
CA ASP A 667 9.63 18.06 18.54
C ASP A 667 10.01 18.99 19.71
N GLU A 668 9.06 19.69 20.33
CA GLU A 668 9.30 20.53 21.52
C GLU A 668 9.71 19.69 22.74
N ASN A 669 9.01 18.59 23.00
CA ASN A 669 9.37 17.64 24.05
C ASN A 669 10.76 17.03 23.83
N ASP A 670 11.09 16.74 22.58
CA ASP A 670 12.40 16.25 22.16
C ASP A 670 13.50 17.29 22.40
N GLN A 671 13.21 18.57 22.15
CA GLN A 671 14.12 19.67 22.45
C GLN A 671 14.31 19.88 23.94
N LEU A 672 13.23 19.81 24.74
CA LEU A 672 13.27 19.87 26.20
C LEU A 672 14.09 18.72 26.79
N MET A 673 13.87 17.49 26.31
CA MET A 673 14.64 16.32 26.74
C MET A 673 16.13 16.48 26.41
N LYS A 674 16.45 16.97 25.20
CA LYS A 674 17.85 17.29 24.81
C LYS A 674 18.46 18.39 25.69
N ALA A 675 17.69 19.40 26.09
CA ALA A 675 18.15 20.44 27.02
C ALA A 675 18.40 19.89 28.43
N PHE A 676 17.50 19.04 28.92
CA PHE A 676 17.63 18.36 30.21
C PHE A 676 18.87 17.45 30.25
N LEU A 677 19.07 16.61 29.24
CA LEU A 677 20.24 15.72 29.15
C LEU A 677 21.56 16.51 29.09
N ARG A 678 21.59 17.65 28.37
CA ARG A 678 22.76 18.55 28.39
C ARG A 678 23.05 19.10 29.78
N LYS A 679 22.03 19.47 30.55
CA LYS A 679 22.18 19.95 31.94
C LYS A 679 22.68 18.85 32.87
N MET A 680 22.14 17.64 32.77
CA MET A 680 22.59 16.47 33.55
C MET A 680 24.05 16.10 33.26
N ASN A 681 24.46 16.11 32.00
CA ASN A 681 25.85 15.85 31.61
C ASN A 681 26.82 16.92 32.11
N GLY A 682 26.37 18.17 32.30
CA GLY A 682 27.15 19.22 32.93
C GLY A 682 27.34 18.99 34.43
N LEU A 683 26.32 18.50 35.13
CA LEU A 683 26.37 18.21 36.56
C LEU A 683 27.28 17.02 36.90
N SER A 684 27.37 16.02 36.02
CA SER A 684 28.23 14.84 36.23
C SER A 684 29.74 15.12 36.07
N ARG A 685 30.13 16.32 35.62
CA ARG A 685 31.54 16.73 35.46
C ARG A 685 32.06 17.56 36.64
N HIS A 686 31.22 17.86 37.62
CA HIS A 686 31.58 18.44 38.91
C HIS A 686 31.51 17.36 39.98
#